data_AF-A0AAV6QZP7-F1
#
_entry.id   AF-A0AAV6QZP7-F1
#
_cell.length_a   1.000
_cell.length_b   1.000
_cell.length_c   1.000
_cell.angle_alpha   90.00
_cell.angle_beta   90.00
_cell.angle_gamma   90.00
#
_symmetry.space_group_name_H-M   'P 1'
#
loop_
_entity.id
_entity.type
_entity.pdbx_description
1 polymer ?
#
loop_
_entity_poly.entity_id
_entity_poly.type
_entity_poly.pdbx_seq_one_letter_code
_entity_poly.pdbx_strand_id
1 'polypeptide(L)'
;MPSRSLWSCGGARLVAWTWVWSVALLGARSIPANEVNLLDSRAVMVDLGWVAYPKNGYWEEIGEVDENYAPIHTYQVCRVMEQNQNNWLHTNWILTEGAQRVFIELKFTLRDCNSLPGGVGTCKETFNMYYYETDGGEDEMEEGEMRDGPGMTEEEDRAMKESRYIKIDTIAADESFTELDLGDRVMKLNTEVRDLGPLTRKGFYLAFQDLGACIALVSVRVFYKRCPFFVKSLAEFPDTIPGSEASQLVEVVGHCVNNSLPLYEPPRMHCSTEGEWLVPIGKCVCQPGFEEISGFCQVCSVGFYRSLLESLTCSKCPPHSVARQTGATSCTCEDGYYKIDSDPSNMACTRPPSAPRNAISNVNETSVFLEWSVPTETGGRKDVRYNILCRQVLPEGRGLEECGPNVRFLPRRVGLSNTSVMVADLQSHTNYSFLLEAVNGVSELAREHAKQYVSLNVTTNQAVSVVRKGHTEKSSIALSWAEPDRPNGIILEYEIKYFEKEQDSSYTIIKSKETEMVVEGLKPSSVYIFQVRARTSAGYGAFSRRFEFQTSPYLTATSERAQASIVAVAVTLALVLLAVVAGFLLSGRRCGYSKAKQDPEEEKMHFHNGHIKFPGVRTYIDPLTYEDPNQAVHEFAQEIDVSFISIERIIGAGEFGEVCSGPLRLPGKREIQVAIKTLKAGYTEQQRRDFLWEASIMGQFNHPNIIRLEGVVTKSKPVMIITEYMENGSLDTFLKVR
;
A
#
# COMPACT_ATOMS: atom_id res chain seq x y z
N MET A 1 15.37 68.64 -19.64
CA MET A 1 16.28 69.56 -20.38
C MET A 1 16.83 70.58 -19.40
N PRO A 2 18.10 70.99 -19.50
CA PRO A 2 19.32 70.25 -19.89
C PRO A 2 20.38 70.41 -18.75
N SER A 3 21.64 69.98 -18.75
CA SER A 3 22.66 69.47 -19.69
C SER A 3 23.80 68.92 -18.81
N ARG A 4 24.64 67.92 -19.12
CA ARG A 4 24.96 67.15 -20.33
C ARG A 4 25.79 65.92 -19.88
N SER A 5 25.41 64.78 -20.45
CA SER A 5 26.14 63.53 -20.79
C SER A 5 27.63 63.70 -21.17
N LEU A 6 28.55 62.72 -21.26
CA LEU A 6 28.60 61.24 -21.25
C LEU A 6 30.12 60.85 -21.33
N TRP A 7 30.45 59.55 -21.21
CA TRP A 7 31.67 58.78 -21.61
C TRP A 7 32.29 58.06 -20.40
N SER A 8 32.74 56.81 -20.45
CA SER A 8 32.48 55.61 -21.26
C SER A 8 33.13 54.45 -20.48
N CYS A 9 32.61 53.24 -20.65
CA CYS A 9 32.98 52.00 -19.96
C CYS A 9 34.45 51.56 -20.13
N GLY A 10 34.97 50.88 -19.10
CA GLY A 10 36.17 50.03 -19.19
C GLY A 10 36.47 49.25 -17.90
N GLY A 11 36.24 47.94 -17.93
CA GLY A 11 37.02 46.93 -17.19
C GLY A 11 36.60 46.59 -15.74
N ALA A 12 35.75 45.58 -15.57
CA ALA A 12 35.61 44.84 -14.32
C ALA A 12 36.23 43.45 -14.48
N ARG A 13 37.27 43.19 -13.69
CA ARG A 13 37.93 41.88 -13.53
C ARG A 13 36.99 40.92 -12.80
N LEU A 14 36.80 39.71 -13.34
CA LEU A 14 36.34 38.56 -12.56
C LEU A 14 37.41 37.47 -12.61
N VAL A 15 37.84 37.09 -11.42
CA VAL A 15 38.80 36.01 -11.13
C VAL A 15 38.06 34.68 -11.30
N ALA A 16 38.33 33.96 -12.38
CA ALA A 16 37.92 32.57 -12.55
C ALA A 16 39.13 31.66 -12.29
N TRP A 17 38.96 30.76 -11.35
CA TRP A 17 39.95 29.78 -10.92
C TRP A 17 40.27 28.80 -12.05
N THR A 18 41.54 28.75 -12.41
CA THR A 18 42.13 27.77 -13.33
C THR A 18 42.27 26.42 -12.63
N TRP A 19 41.40 25.48 -12.98
CA TRP A 19 41.64 24.04 -12.87
C TRP A 19 41.23 23.39 -14.19
N VAL A 20 42.10 23.50 -15.19
CA VAL A 20 42.09 22.59 -16.34
C VAL A 20 43.25 21.64 -16.10
N TRP A 21 42.96 20.56 -15.37
CA TRP A 21 43.82 19.39 -15.38
C TRP A 21 43.59 18.65 -16.69
N SER A 22 44.70 18.36 -17.33
CA SER A 22 44.87 17.71 -18.62
C SER A 22 44.00 16.45 -18.75
N VAL A 23 42.98 16.53 -19.59
CA VAL A 23 42.42 15.36 -20.27
C VAL A 23 42.88 15.45 -21.73
N ALA A 24 44.16 15.17 -21.93
CA ALA A 24 44.62 14.59 -23.18
C ALA A 24 44.34 13.09 -23.10
N LEU A 25 43.06 12.73 -23.08
CA LEU A 25 42.65 11.37 -23.43
C LEU A 25 42.78 11.31 -24.94
N LEU A 26 43.82 10.62 -25.39
CA LEU A 26 43.90 10.01 -26.71
C LEU A 26 42.50 9.56 -27.14
N GLY A 27 42.14 9.82 -28.39
CA GLY A 27 40.97 9.22 -29.03
C GLY A 27 41.13 7.70 -29.11
N ALA A 28 41.01 7.03 -27.97
CA ALA A 28 40.80 5.60 -27.90
C ALA A 28 39.37 5.38 -28.41
N ARG A 29 39.24 4.70 -29.55
CA ARG A 29 37.97 4.11 -29.97
C ARG A 29 37.40 3.36 -28.75
N SER A 30 36.23 3.77 -28.26
CA SER A 30 35.60 3.09 -27.13
C SER A 30 35.14 1.71 -27.62
N ILE A 31 35.92 0.68 -27.34
CA ILE A 31 35.48 -0.71 -27.52
C ILE A 31 34.23 -0.89 -26.64
N PRO A 32 33.12 -1.40 -27.17
CA PRO A 32 31.93 -1.71 -26.37
C PRO A 32 32.32 -2.56 -25.15
N ALA A 33 31.76 -2.28 -23.97
CA ALA A 33 32.15 -2.97 -22.73
C ALA A 33 31.93 -4.49 -22.76
N ASN A 34 31.05 -4.95 -23.66
CA ASN A 34 30.72 -6.34 -23.94
C ASN A 34 31.63 -7.00 -24.99
N GLU A 35 32.62 -6.30 -25.56
CA GLU A 35 33.56 -6.86 -26.54
C GLU A 35 34.99 -6.87 -25.96
N VAL A 36 35.72 -7.97 -26.19
CA VAL A 36 37.13 -8.12 -25.81
C VAL A 36 37.95 -8.50 -27.02
N ASN A 37 38.89 -7.64 -27.40
CA ASN A 37 39.75 -7.86 -28.56
C ASN A 37 40.83 -8.91 -28.26
N LEU A 38 40.93 -9.91 -29.13
CA LEU A 38 42.01 -10.90 -29.16
C LEU A 38 43.12 -10.49 -30.15
N LEU A 39 42.74 -9.84 -31.25
CA LEU A 39 43.65 -9.29 -32.26
C LEU A 39 43.04 -8.00 -32.82
N ASP A 40 43.85 -6.95 -32.98
CA ASP A 40 43.48 -5.76 -33.74
C ASP A 40 44.70 -5.27 -34.52
N SER A 41 44.70 -5.55 -35.83
CA SER A 41 45.81 -5.19 -36.72
C SER A 41 46.11 -3.69 -36.77
N ARG A 42 45.11 -2.82 -36.52
CA ARG A 42 45.31 -1.36 -36.50
C ARG A 42 45.96 -0.85 -35.22
N ALA A 43 45.93 -1.64 -34.15
CA ALA A 43 46.55 -1.28 -32.87
C ALA A 43 48.06 -1.59 -32.83
N VAL A 44 48.57 -2.35 -33.81
CA VAL A 44 49.97 -2.76 -33.88
C VAL A 44 50.79 -1.70 -34.63
N MET A 45 51.70 -1.03 -33.93
CA MET A 45 52.46 0.13 -34.46
C MET A 45 53.72 -0.23 -35.26
N VAL A 46 54.19 -1.49 -35.24
CA VAL A 46 55.53 -1.86 -35.76
C VAL A 46 55.44 -2.69 -37.03
N ASP A 47 55.20 -3.99 -36.90
CA ASP A 47 55.12 -4.98 -37.97
C ASP A 47 54.14 -6.04 -37.47
N LEU A 48 53.18 -6.45 -38.31
CA LEU A 48 52.21 -7.49 -37.97
C LEU A 48 52.86 -8.88 -37.96
N GLY A 49 53.96 -9.06 -38.70
CA GLY A 49 54.73 -10.30 -38.76
C GLY A 49 54.00 -11.46 -39.43
N TRP A 50 52.95 -11.18 -40.21
CA TRP A 50 52.14 -12.21 -40.84
C TRP A 50 52.90 -12.87 -42.00
N VAL A 51 52.76 -14.19 -42.10
CA VAL A 51 53.53 -14.99 -43.05
C VAL A 51 52.77 -15.09 -44.36
N ALA A 52 53.29 -14.44 -45.40
CA ALA A 52 52.79 -14.58 -46.76
C ALA A 52 53.39 -15.81 -47.46
N TYR A 53 52.56 -16.49 -48.25
CA TYR A 53 52.96 -17.69 -48.95
C TYR A 53 52.40 -17.74 -50.38
N PRO A 54 53.22 -18.10 -51.40
CA PRO A 54 54.66 -18.39 -51.37
C PRO A 54 55.56 -17.25 -50.89
N LYS A 55 56.72 -17.60 -50.30
CA LYS A 55 57.70 -16.68 -49.68
C LYS A 55 58.24 -15.59 -50.63
N ASN A 56 58.03 -15.73 -51.94
CA ASN A 56 58.46 -14.80 -52.98
C ASN A 56 57.44 -13.70 -53.30
N GLY A 57 56.62 -13.30 -52.31
CA GLY A 57 55.93 -12.01 -52.27
C GLY A 57 54.73 -11.83 -53.20
N TYR A 58 53.58 -12.43 -52.89
CA TYR A 58 52.31 -12.05 -53.55
C TYR A 58 51.42 -11.17 -52.67
N TRP A 59 51.29 -11.49 -51.38
CA TRP A 59 50.75 -10.55 -50.40
C TRP A 59 51.86 -9.58 -49.98
N GLU A 60 51.63 -8.29 -50.19
CA GLU A 60 52.58 -7.23 -49.87
C GLU A 60 52.04 -6.40 -48.70
N GLU A 61 52.88 -6.17 -47.69
CA GLU A 61 52.59 -5.27 -46.59
C GLU A 61 52.87 -3.82 -47.00
N ILE A 62 51.90 -2.94 -46.78
CA ILE A 62 51.97 -1.51 -47.09
C ILE A 62 51.63 -0.70 -45.84
N GLY A 63 52.51 0.25 -45.53
CA GLY A 63 52.19 1.29 -44.55
C GLY A 63 51.27 2.34 -45.17
N GLU A 64 50.04 2.43 -44.68
CA GLU A 64 49.05 3.44 -45.04
C GLU A 64 48.74 4.33 -43.82
N VAL A 65 47.93 5.37 -44.00
CA VAL A 65 47.40 6.17 -42.90
C VAL A 65 45.88 6.03 -42.85
N ASP A 66 45.33 5.87 -41.66
CA ASP A 66 43.87 5.84 -41.47
C ASP A 66 43.25 7.25 -41.54
N GLU A 67 41.91 7.31 -41.42
CA GLU A 67 41.14 8.58 -41.41
C GLU A 67 41.61 9.59 -40.34
N ASN A 68 42.29 9.12 -39.29
CA ASN A 68 42.82 9.93 -38.21
C ASN A 68 44.33 10.23 -38.37
N TYR A 69 44.90 9.95 -39.54
CA TYR A 69 46.33 10.06 -39.83
C TYR A 69 47.23 9.16 -38.96
N ALA A 70 46.67 8.11 -38.36
CA ALA A 70 47.46 7.11 -37.66
C ALA A 70 48.08 6.15 -38.69
N PRO A 71 49.37 5.78 -38.55
CA PRO A 71 49.97 4.78 -39.42
C PRO A 71 49.28 3.42 -39.18
N ILE A 72 48.84 2.79 -40.26
CA ILE A 72 48.26 1.45 -40.26
C ILE A 72 49.02 0.57 -41.25
N HIS A 73 49.12 -0.72 -40.93
CA HIS A 73 49.70 -1.71 -41.82
C HIS A 73 48.58 -2.45 -42.53
N THR A 74 48.63 -2.47 -43.86
CA THR A 74 47.66 -3.13 -44.73
C THR A 74 48.35 -4.20 -45.55
N TYR A 75 47.63 -5.26 -45.92
CA TYR A 75 48.14 -6.30 -46.81
C TYR A 75 47.38 -6.28 -48.12
N GLN A 76 48.08 -6.22 -49.26
CA GLN A 76 47.45 -6.18 -50.58
C GLN A 76 47.95 -7.27 -51.52
N VAL A 77 47.10 -7.67 -52.47
CA VAL A 77 47.43 -8.55 -53.58
C VAL A 77 46.57 -8.17 -54.80
N CYS A 78 47.18 -8.11 -55.99
CA CYS A 78 46.46 -7.76 -57.23
C CYS A 78 47.07 -8.46 -58.45
N ARG A 79 46.95 -9.80 -58.50
CA ARG A 79 47.52 -10.66 -59.55
C ARG A 79 46.46 -11.19 -60.53
N VAL A 80 45.61 -10.30 -61.01
CA VAL A 80 44.41 -10.64 -61.80
C VAL A 80 44.68 -11.18 -63.20
N MET A 81 45.90 -11.04 -63.73
CA MET A 81 46.28 -11.46 -65.08
C MET A 81 46.79 -12.90 -65.17
N GLU A 82 47.18 -13.48 -64.03
CA GLU A 82 47.79 -14.79 -63.97
C GLU A 82 46.73 -15.87 -63.73
N GLN A 83 46.89 -17.05 -64.35
CA GLN A 83 46.02 -18.21 -64.13
C GLN A 83 46.47 -19.00 -62.89
N ASN A 84 45.54 -19.72 -62.26
CA ASN A 84 45.80 -20.64 -61.13
C ASN A 84 46.50 -19.99 -59.93
N GLN A 85 46.07 -18.78 -59.55
CA GLN A 85 46.55 -18.11 -58.32
C GLN A 85 46.16 -18.89 -57.07
N ASN A 86 47.04 -18.91 -56.07
CA ASN A 86 46.84 -19.52 -54.75
C ASN A 86 47.74 -18.82 -53.72
N ASN A 87 47.35 -17.61 -53.33
CA ASN A 87 48.15 -16.71 -52.51
C ASN A 87 47.63 -16.70 -51.08
N TRP A 88 48.43 -17.16 -50.11
CA TRP A 88 48.03 -17.26 -48.70
C TRP A 88 48.70 -16.19 -47.84
N LEU A 89 47.98 -15.72 -46.84
CA LEU A 89 48.46 -14.83 -45.79
C LEU A 89 48.02 -15.39 -44.44
N HIS A 90 48.97 -15.70 -43.57
CA HIS A 90 48.73 -16.32 -42.27
C HIS A 90 48.99 -15.33 -41.13
N THR A 91 48.06 -15.24 -40.18
CA THR A 91 48.25 -14.43 -38.98
C THR A 91 49.18 -15.12 -37.98
N ASN A 92 49.59 -14.40 -36.94
CA ASN A 92 50.23 -15.00 -35.76
C ASN A 92 49.18 -15.80 -34.95
N TRP A 93 49.65 -16.54 -33.95
CA TRP A 93 48.79 -17.34 -33.07
C TRP A 93 47.92 -16.44 -32.18
N ILE A 94 46.61 -16.67 -32.19
CA ILE A 94 45.63 -15.89 -31.43
C ILE A 94 45.13 -16.73 -30.25
N LEU A 95 45.37 -16.25 -29.03
CA LEU A 95 44.88 -16.90 -27.80
C LEU A 95 43.37 -16.67 -27.66
N THR A 96 42.60 -17.71 -27.32
CA THR A 96 41.12 -17.59 -27.20
C THR A 96 40.65 -16.97 -25.88
N GLU A 97 41.52 -16.90 -24.86
CA GLU A 97 41.16 -16.48 -23.49
C GLU A 97 39.94 -17.21 -22.88
N GLY A 98 39.68 -18.45 -23.34
CA GLY A 98 38.53 -19.24 -22.90
C GLY A 98 37.23 -18.96 -23.66
N ALA A 99 37.25 -18.07 -24.66
CA ALA A 99 36.13 -17.84 -25.55
C ALA A 99 35.90 -19.07 -26.45
N GLN A 100 34.66 -19.58 -26.44
CA GLN A 100 34.24 -20.66 -27.33
C GLN A 100 33.74 -20.15 -28.67
N ARG A 101 33.38 -18.86 -28.76
CA ARG A 101 32.95 -18.22 -30.00
C ARG A 101 33.64 -16.87 -30.14
N VAL A 102 34.22 -16.63 -31.30
CA VAL A 102 34.91 -15.39 -31.63
C VAL A 102 34.29 -14.79 -32.89
N PHE A 103 34.46 -13.50 -33.06
CA PHE A 103 34.00 -12.70 -34.19
C PHE A 103 35.21 -12.11 -34.88
N ILE A 104 35.22 -12.20 -36.20
CA ILE A 104 36.28 -11.74 -37.08
C ILE A 104 35.68 -10.63 -37.93
N GLU A 105 36.06 -9.39 -37.64
CA GLU A 105 35.72 -8.20 -38.42
C GLU A 105 36.86 -7.92 -39.40
N LEU A 106 36.52 -7.90 -40.69
CA LEU A 106 37.42 -7.57 -41.79
C LEU A 106 37.01 -6.22 -42.36
N LYS A 107 37.99 -5.34 -42.56
CA LYS A 107 37.83 -4.14 -43.38
C LYS A 107 38.77 -4.21 -44.56
N PHE A 108 38.23 -4.11 -45.77
CA PHE A 108 39.00 -4.31 -46.99
C PHE A 108 38.46 -3.51 -48.16
N THR A 109 39.30 -3.27 -49.16
CA THR A 109 38.90 -2.70 -50.44
C THR A 109 39.03 -3.77 -51.52
N LEU A 110 38.15 -3.71 -52.52
CA LEU A 110 38.15 -4.64 -53.63
C LEU A 110 37.88 -3.88 -54.93
N ARG A 111 38.70 -4.16 -55.96
CA ARG A 111 38.56 -3.52 -57.26
C ARG A 111 37.69 -4.37 -58.19
N ASP A 112 36.76 -3.71 -58.89
CA ASP A 112 35.88 -4.34 -59.89
C ASP A 112 36.70 -4.94 -61.04
N CYS A 113 36.47 -6.21 -61.35
CA CYS A 113 37.15 -6.90 -62.45
C CYS A 113 36.90 -6.27 -63.82
N ASN A 114 35.75 -5.62 -64.02
CA ASN A 114 35.43 -4.91 -65.27
C ASN A 114 36.29 -3.65 -65.46
N SER A 115 36.85 -3.10 -64.37
CA SER A 115 37.73 -1.93 -64.39
C SER A 115 39.20 -2.26 -64.67
N LEU A 116 39.54 -3.54 -64.88
CA LEU A 116 40.90 -4.03 -65.01
C LEU A 116 41.21 -4.46 -66.46
N PRO A 117 42.20 -3.83 -67.14
CA PRO A 117 42.48 -4.12 -68.53
C PRO A 117 43.23 -5.45 -68.69
N GLY A 118 42.52 -6.51 -69.10
CA GLY A 118 43.12 -7.83 -69.39
C GLY A 118 42.75 -8.96 -68.41
N GLY A 119 41.95 -8.69 -67.38
CA GLY A 119 41.55 -9.67 -66.36
C GLY A 119 40.34 -10.54 -66.70
N VAL A 120 39.83 -10.49 -67.93
CA VAL A 120 38.57 -11.15 -68.32
C VAL A 120 38.76 -12.67 -68.34
N GLY A 121 38.23 -13.36 -67.32
CA GLY A 121 38.24 -14.83 -67.18
C GLY A 121 39.14 -15.38 -66.07
N THR A 122 40.11 -14.59 -65.59
CA THR A 122 41.02 -14.94 -64.49
C THR A 122 40.72 -14.18 -63.20
N CYS A 123 40.25 -12.93 -63.32
CA CYS A 123 39.93 -12.07 -62.19
C CYS A 123 38.77 -12.59 -61.33
N LYS A 124 38.90 -12.42 -60.01
CA LYS A 124 37.88 -12.76 -59.00
C LYS A 124 37.55 -11.54 -58.15
N GLU A 125 36.32 -11.50 -57.63
CA GLU A 125 35.85 -10.44 -56.72
C GLU A 125 35.59 -11.00 -55.32
N THR A 126 36.30 -12.08 -54.98
CA THR A 126 36.16 -12.78 -53.71
C THR A 126 37.50 -13.33 -53.26
N PHE A 127 37.67 -13.48 -51.95
CA PHE A 127 38.78 -14.20 -51.33
C PHE A 127 38.24 -15.14 -50.26
N ASN A 128 39.02 -16.14 -49.85
CA ASN A 128 38.58 -17.12 -48.87
C ASN A 128 39.25 -16.86 -47.52
N MET A 129 38.51 -17.09 -46.44
CA MET A 129 39.03 -17.03 -45.08
C MET A 129 39.03 -18.42 -44.45
N TYR A 130 40.10 -18.75 -43.73
CA TYR A 130 40.32 -20.04 -43.07
C TYR A 130 40.80 -19.86 -41.63
N TYR A 131 40.67 -20.94 -40.83
CA TYR A 131 41.28 -21.03 -39.51
C TYR A 131 41.89 -22.40 -39.24
N TYR A 132 42.79 -22.45 -38.25
CA TYR A 132 43.38 -23.68 -37.73
C TYR A 132 43.56 -23.57 -36.21
N GLU A 133 42.88 -24.44 -35.45
CA GLU A 133 42.96 -24.51 -33.98
C GLU A 133 44.16 -25.34 -33.51
N THR A 134 44.91 -24.85 -32.53
CA THR A 134 45.98 -25.61 -31.85
C THR A 134 46.16 -25.19 -30.38
N ASP A 135 46.69 -26.11 -29.57
CA ASP A 135 47.07 -25.86 -28.19
C ASP A 135 48.50 -25.32 -28.04
N GLY A 136 49.35 -25.47 -29.06
CA GLY A 136 50.71 -24.97 -29.11
C GLY A 136 50.80 -23.56 -29.71
N GLY A 137 51.71 -22.74 -29.17
CA GLY A 137 52.03 -21.42 -29.72
C GLY A 137 52.89 -21.51 -31.00
N GLU A 138 53.69 -20.47 -31.25
CA GLU A 138 54.59 -20.37 -32.42
C GLU A 138 55.54 -21.59 -32.57
N ASP A 139 55.84 -22.28 -31.47
CA ASP A 139 56.73 -23.45 -31.42
C ASP A 139 56.25 -24.67 -32.25
N GLU A 140 54.94 -24.86 -32.48
CA GLU A 140 54.43 -25.99 -33.27
C GLU A 140 54.49 -25.76 -34.80
N MET A 141 54.55 -24.50 -35.25
CA MET A 141 54.78 -24.20 -36.67
C MET A 141 56.26 -24.40 -37.05
N GLU A 142 57.19 -24.12 -36.13
CA GLU A 142 58.63 -24.38 -36.32
C GLU A 142 59.01 -25.85 -36.12
N GLU A 143 58.35 -26.62 -35.25
CA GLU A 143 58.60 -28.08 -35.14
C GLU A 143 58.25 -28.86 -36.42
N GLY A 144 57.41 -28.28 -37.30
CA GLY A 144 57.18 -28.76 -38.67
C GLY A 144 58.39 -28.59 -39.60
N GLU A 145 59.30 -27.65 -39.32
CA GLU A 145 60.57 -27.50 -40.03
C GLU A 145 61.62 -28.53 -39.56
N MET A 146 61.40 -29.17 -38.40
CA MET A 146 62.29 -30.22 -37.86
C MET A 146 61.80 -31.65 -38.13
N ARG A 147 61.08 -31.86 -39.24
CA ARG A 147 60.97 -33.17 -39.89
C ARG A 147 61.57 -33.11 -41.29
N ASP A 148 62.86 -32.81 -41.35
CA ASP A 148 63.74 -33.16 -42.48
C ASP A 148 63.86 -34.70 -42.56
N GLY A 149 62.75 -35.35 -42.92
CA GLY A 149 62.78 -36.69 -43.50
C GLY A 149 63.17 -36.54 -44.97
N PRO A 150 64.17 -37.28 -45.47
CA PRO A 150 64.61 -37.13 -46.85
C PRO A 150 63.51 -37.65 -47.78
N GLY A 151 62.79 -36.75 -48.45
CA GLY A 151 61.91 -37.12 -49.57
C GLY A 151 60.58 -36.38 -49.73
N MET A 152 60.20 -35.41 -48.90
CA MET A 152 58.99 -34.62 -49.15
C MET A 152 59.29 -33.47 -50.11
N THR A 153 58.54 -33.37 -51.21
CA THR A 153 58.67 -32.24 -52.14
C THR A 153 58.07 -30.97 -51.52
N GLU A 154 58.54 -29.78 -51.91
CA GLU A 154 57.97 -28.51 -51.42
C GLU A 154 56.45 -28.42 -51.66
N GLU A 155 55.93 -29.04 -52.73
CA GLU A 155 54.51 -29.11 -53.05
C GLU A 155 53.71 -30.03 -52.11
N GLU A 156 54.31 -31.12 -51.61
CA GLU A 156 53.68 -32.01 -50.63
C GLU A 156 53.63 -31.39 -49.24
N ASP A 157 54.69 -30.68 -48.82
CA ASP A 157 54.71 -29.91 -47.56
C ASP A 157 53.67 -28.77 -47.59
N ARG A 158 53.51 -28.10 -48.75
CA ARG A 158 52.43 -27.13 -48.99
C ARG A 158 51.06 -27.74 -48.79
N ALA A 159 50.76 -28.82 -49.51
CA ALA A 159 49.45 -29.45 -49.47
C ALA A 159 49.12 -29.94 -48.04
N MET A 160 50.13 -30.42 -47.30
CA MET A 160 49.98 -30.82 -45.92
C MET A 160 49.67 -29.63 -45.00
N LYS A 161 50.37 -28.50 -45.15
CA LYS A 161 50.11 -27.27 -44.36
C LYS A 161 48.74 -26.66 -44.67
N GLU A 162 48.37 -26.57 -45.95
CA GLU A 162 47.06 -26.08 -46.41
C GLU A 162 45.91 -26.98 -45.93
N SER A 163 46.11 -28.31 -45.88
CA SER A 163 45.07 -29.26 -45.45
C SER A 163 44.66 -29.15 -43.97
N ARG A 164 45.47 -28.50 -43.13
CA ARG A 164 45.15 -28.27 -41.71
C ARG A 164 44.11 -27.16 -41.50
N TYR A 165 43.96 -26.28 -42.49
CA TYR A 165 43.06 -25.14 -42.41
C TYR A 165 41.65 -25.52 -42.80
N ILE A 166 40.68 -25.08 -42.00
CA ILE A 166 39.25 -25.25 -42.25
C ILE A 166 38.71 -23.94 -42.81
N LYS A 167 37.97 -24.01 -43.92
CA LYS A 167 37.38 -22.83 -44.55
C LYS A 167 36.26 -22.27 -43.68
N ILE A 168 36.33 -20.98 -43.35
CA ILE A 168 35.26 -20.24 -42.68
C ILE A 168 34.22 -19.83 -43.71
N ASP A 169 34.61 -19.00 -44.68
CA ASP A 169 33.69 -18.49 -45.70
C ASP A 169 34.44 -17.97 -46.94
N THR A 170 33.68 -17.69 -47.99
CA THR A 170 34.12 -16.90 -49.15
C THR A 170 33.65 -15.46 -48.95
N ILE A 171 34.58 -14.53 -48.80
CA ILE A 171 34.29 -13.12 -48.55
C ILE A 171 34.16 -12.40 -49.89
N ALA A 172 33.05 -11.69 -50.06
CA ALA A 172 32.76 -10.83 -51.19
C ALA A 172 32.65 -9.37 -50.71
N ALA A 173 32.88 -8.42 -51.60
CA ALA A 173 32.64 -7.01 -51.33
C ALA A 173 31.17 -6.66 -51.56
N ASP A 174 30.59 -5.83 -50.70
CA ASP A 174 29.30 -5.17 -50.94
C ASP A 174 29.45 -4.07 -52.01
N GLU A 175 30.55 -3.31 -51.94
CA GLU A 175 30.91 -2.26 -52.89
C GLU A 175 32.34 -2.47 -53.42
N SER A 176 32.48 -2.56 -54.73
CA SER A 176 33.76 -2.55 -55.44
C SER A 176 34.05 -1.16 -56.03
N PHE A 177 35.31 -0.76 -56.08
CA PHE A 177 35.72 0.50 -56.72
C PHE A 177 36.18 0.30 -58.17
N THR A 178 35.95 1.32 -59.00
CA THR A 178 36.26 1.32 -60.44
C THR A 178 37.33 2.37 -60.79
N GLU A 179 37.70 2.47 -62.07
CA GLU A 179 38.63 3.50 -62.55
C GLU A 179 38.10 4.94 -62.37
N LEU A 180 36.78 5.12 -62.41
CA LEU A 180 36.14 6.42 -62.14
C LEU A 180 36.33 6.83 -60.67
N ASP A 181 36.13 5.91 -59.74
CA ASP A 181 36.28 6.17 -58.30
C ASP A 181 37.73 6.48 -57.91
N LEU A 182 38.70 5.86 -58.60
CA LEU A 182 40.12 6.21 -58.47
C LEU A 182 40.41 7.65 -58.92
N GLY A 183 39.73 8.13 -59.96
CA GLY A 183 39.79 9.52 -60.42
C GLY A 183 39.31 10.53 -59.38
N ASP A 184 38.28 10.15 -58.62
CA ASP A 184 37.70 10.95 -57.54
C ASP A 184 38.37 10.72 -56.17
N ARG A 185 39.41 9.85 -56.11
CA ARG A 185 40.11 9.41 -54.88
C ARG A 185 39.19 8.80 -53.83
N VAL A 186 38.12 8.13 -54.27
CA VAL A 186 37.18 7.46 -53.40
C VAL A 186 37.50 5.97 -53.39
N MET A 187 38.07 5.50 -52.28
CA MET A 187 38.20 4.06 -52.04
C MET A 187 36.95 3.55 -51.30
N LYS A 188 36.39 2.43 -51.77
CA LYS A 188 35.23 1.79 -51.16
C LYS A 188 35.68 0.79 -50.11
N LEU A 189 35.51 1.16 -48.84
CA LEU A 189 35.86 0.31 -47.69
C LEU A 189 34.68 -0.58 -47.32
N ASN A 190 34.86 -1.89 -47.47
CA ASN A 190 33.90 -2.92 -47.08
C ASN A 190 34.15 -3.36 -45.64
N THR A 191 33.10 -3.73 -44.92
CA THR A 191 33.20 -4.30 -43.56
C THR A 191 32.40 -5.59 -43.49
N GLU A 192 33.07 -6.71 -43.26
CA GLU A 192 32.46 -8.04 -43.15
C GLU A 192 32.74 -8.64 -41.78
N VAL A 193 31.71 -9.19 -41.13
CA VAL A 193 31.86 -9.87 -39.83
C VAL A 193 31.46 -11.33 -39.98
N ARG A 194 32.33 -12.25 -39.54
CA ARG A 194 32.03 -13.68 -39.45
C ARG A 194 32.32 -14.19 -38.06
N ASP A 195 31.51 -15.12 -37.60
CA ASP A 195 31.73 -15.80 -36.33
C ASP A 195 32.38 -17.17 -36.53
N LEU A 196 33.15 -17.58 -35.53
CA LEU A 196 33.88 -18.83 -35.50
C LEU A 196 33.67 -19.50 -34.13
N GLY A 197 33.24 -20.76 -34.13
CA GLY A 197 33.08 -21.58 -32.94
C GLY A 197 32.19 -22.81 -33.17
N PRO A 198 32.08 -23.73 -32.19
CA PRO A 198 32.75 -23.71 -30.89
C PRO A 198 34.27 -24.01 -30.99
N LEU A 199 35.09 -23.08 -30.49
CA LEU A 199 36.53 -23.28 -30.30
C LEU A 199 36.78 -24.14 -29.07
N THR A 200 37.69 -25.09 -29.20
CA THR A 200 37.99 -26.10 -28.17
C THR A 200 39.46 -26.09 -27.73
N ARG A 201 40.35 -25.52 -28.55
CA ARG A 201 41.79 -25.40 -28.26
C ARG A 201 42.14 -24.06 -27.62
N LYS A 202 43.38 -23.94 -27.11
CA LYS A 202 43.86 -22.70 -26.46
C LYS A 202 43.97 -21.50 -27.41
N GLY A 203 44.22 -21.74 -28.69
CA GLY A 203 44.38 -20.69 -29.68
C GLY A 203 44.15 -21.17 -31.10
N PHE A 204 44.22 -20.24 -32.04
CA PHE A 204 44.05 -20.52 -33.45
C PHE A 204 44.81 -19.53 -34.33
N TYR A 205 45.07 -19.94 -35.57
CA TYR A 205 45.59 -19.09 -36.63
C TYR A 205 44.47 -18.75 -37.60
N LEU A 206 44.47 -17.54 -38.15
CA LEU A 206 43.66 -17.17 -39.31
C LEU A 206 44.52 -17.20 -40.58
N ALA A 207 43.88 -17.50 -41.70
CA ALA A 207 44.53 -17.38 -43.00
C ALA A 207 43.58 -16.86 -44.08
N PHE A 208 44.14 -16.09 -45.01
CA PHE A 208 43.43 -15.49 -46.14
C PHE A 208 44.00 -16.03 -47.44
N GLN A 209 43.16 -16.55 -48.31
CA GLN A 209 43.54 -17.12 -49.59
C GLN A 209 42.94 -16.30 -50.73
N ASP A 210 43.82 -15.79 -51.57
CA ASP A 210 43.48 -15.13 -52.84
C ASP A 210 43.67 -16.10 -54.03
N LEU A 211 42.69 -16.10 -54.93
CA LEU A 211 42.66 -16.91 -56.15
C LEU A 211 42.63 -16.05 -57.43
N GLY A 212 43.01 -14.78 -57.34
CA GLY A 212 43.09 -13.86 -58.49
C GLY A 212 42.24 -12.60 -58.36
N ALA A 213 42.04 -12.10 -57.14
CA ALA A 213 41.38 -10.85 -56.84
C ALA A 213 42.38 -9.68 -56.76
N CYS A 214 41.84 -8.46 -56.76
CA CYS A 214 42.60 -7.24 -56.49
C CYS A 214 42.06 -6.61 -55.21
N ILE A 215 42.70 -6.95 -54.10
CA ILE A 215 42.22 -6.67 -52.74
C ILE A 215 43.30 -6.03 -51.87
N ALA A 216 42.86 -5.17 -50.95
CA ALA A 216 43.68 -4.69 -49.85
C ALA A 216 42.94 -4.90 -48.52
N LEU A 217 43.52 -5.71 -47.63
CA LEU A 217 43.09 -5.91 -46.26
C LEU A 217 43.58 -4.72 -45.41
N VAL A 218 42.64 -3.87 -45.03
CA VAL A 218 42.88 -2.62 -44.27
C VAL A 218 42.80 -2.85 -42.76
N SER A 219 42.05 -3.85 -42.31
CA SER A 219 41.91 -4.21 -40.90
C SER A 219 41.44 -5.64 -40.74
N VAL A 220 42.06 -6.37 -39.84
CA VAL A 220 41.51 -7.58 -39.21
C VAL A 220 41.42 -7.33 -37.72
N ARG A 221 40.21 -7.48 -37.19
CA ARG A 221 39.92 -7.40 -35.75
C ARG A 221 39.22 -8.69 -35.34
N VAL A 222 39.81 -9.38 -34.37
CA VAL A 222 39.25 -10.60 -33.78
C VAL A 222 38.87 -10.29 -32.34
N PHE A 223 37.64 -10.58 -31.95
CA PHE A 223 37.14 -10.30 -30.61
C PHE A 223 36.11 -11.34 -30.19
N TYR A 224 35.88 -11.49 -28.89
CA TYR A 224 34.75 -12.25 -28.38
C TYR A 224 33.80 -11.34 -27.61
N LYS A 225 32.56 -11.81 -27.44
CA LYS A 225 31.55 -11.09 -26.65
C LYS A 225 31.50 -11.65 -25.23
N ARG A 226 31.20 -10.78 -24.26
CA ARG A 226 30.99 -11.12 -22.86
C ARG A 226 29.86 -10.29 -22.28
N CYS A 227 29.15 -10.85 -21.30
CA CYS A 227 28.28 -10.05 -20.45
C CYS A 227 29.15 -9.36 -19.38
N PRO A 228 29.26 -8.03 -19.38
CA PRO A 228 30.18 -7.32 -18.50
C PRO A 228 29.68 -7.34 -17.05
N PHE A 229 30.59 -7.12 -16.09
CA PHE A 229 30.28 -7.01 -14.68
C PHE A 229 29.13 -6.03 -14.46
N PHE A 230 28.13 -6.47 -13.71
CA PHE A 230 26.89 -5.74 -13.60
C PHE A 230 26.34 -5.84 -12.17
N VAL A 231 25.95 -4.71 -11.58
CA VAL A 231 25.28 -4.68 -10.29
C VAL A 231 23.85 -4.23 -10.49
N LYS A 232 22.88 -5.07 -10.11
CA LYS A 232 21.45 -4.73 -10.19
C LYS A 232 20.70 -5.35 -9.04
N SER A 233 19.80 -4.57 -8.44
CA SER A 233 18.97 -5.03 -7.32
C SER A 233 19.80 -5.63 -6.17
N LEU A 234 20.90 -4.93 -5.82
CA LEU A 234 21.86 -5.31 -4.79
C LEU A 234 22.54 -6.69 -5.01
N ALA A 235 22.54 -7.17 -6.24
CA ALA A 235 23.23 -8.38 -6.66
C ALA A 235 24.32 -8.04 -7.68
N GLU A 236 25.49 -8.62 -7.47
CA GLU A 236 26.65 -8.53 -8.35
C GLU A 236 26.68 -9.75 -9.26
N PHE A 237 26.78 -9.50 -10.56
CA PHE A 237 26.93 -10.50 -11.61
C PHE A 237 28.31 -10.34 -12.24
N PRO A 238 29.17 -11.38 -12.19
CA PRO A 238 30.54 -11.31 -12.69
C PRO A 238 30.58 -11.27 -14.22
N ASP A 239 31.72 -10.81 -14.76
CA ASP A 239 32.02 -10.94 -16.18
C ASP A 239 31.84 -12.39 -16.64
N THR A 240 30.99 -12.62 -17.63
CA THR A 240 30.63 -13.96 -18.08
C THR A 240 30.76 -14.11 -19.59
N ILE A 241 31.46 -15.16 -20.04
CA ILE A 241 31.56 -15.54 -21.44
C ILE A 241 30.28 -16.30 -21.84
N PRO A 242 29.58 -15.93 -22.94
CA PRO A 242 28.39 -16.63 -23.41
C PRO A 242 28.70 -18.04 -23.90
N GLY A 243 27.64 -18.83 -24.09
CA GLY A 243 27.73 -20.13 -24.73
C GLY A 243 28.10 -20.05 -26.22
N SER A 244 28.48 -21.18 -26.81
CA SER A 244 28.85 -21.27 -28.23
C SER A 244 27.65 -21.28 -29.19
N GLU A 245 26.51 -21.80 -28.74
CA GLU A 245 25.31 -21.97 -29.56
C GLU A 245 24.48 -20.69 -29.65
N ALA A 246 24.02 -20.31 -30.85
CA ALA A 246 23.40 -19.00 -31.10
C ALA A 246 22.20 -18.65 -30.19
N SER A 247 21.40 -19.64 -29.78
CA SER A 247 20.22 -19.46 -28.92
C SER A 247 20.43 -19.86 -27.45
N GLN A 248 21.67 -20.18 -27.05
CA GLN A 248 21.98 -20.58 -25.70
C GLN A 248 22.01 -19.38 -24.75
N LEU A 249 21.38 -19.55 -23.59
CA LEU A 249 21.44 -18.60 -22.49
C LEU A 249 22.20 -19.24 -21.33
N VAL A 250 23.28 -18.59 -20.89
CA VAL A 250 24.05 -19.05 -19.74
C VAL A 250 23.43 -18.48 -18.47
N GLU A 251 22.87 -19.35 -17.62
CA GLU A 251 22.36 -18.93 -16.30
C GLU A 251 23.54 -18.58 -15.39
N VAL A 252 23.49 -17.40 -14.77
CA VAL A 252 24.48 -16.89 -13.84
C VAL A 252 23.81 -16.55 -12.52
N VAL A 253 24.28 -17.19 -11.46
CA VAL A 253 23.87 -16.89 -10.09
C VAL A 253 24.65 -15.68 -9.60
N GLY A 254 23.92 -14.62 -9.24
CA GLY A 254 24.47 -13.39 -8.69
C GLY A 254 24.79 -13.53 -7.20
N HIS A 255 25.73 -12.72 -6.74
CA HIS A 255 26.12 -12.64 -5.33
C HIS A 255 25.57 -11.36 -4.71
N CYS A 256 24.92 -11.45 -3.56
CA CYS A 256 24.43 -10.28 -2.86
C CYS A 256 25.61 -9.37 -2.44
N VAL A 257 25.49 -8.06 -2.65
CA VAL A 257 26.48 -7.07 -2.20
C VAL A 257 26.67 -7.15 -0.69
N ASN A 258 27.78 -6.61 -0.18
CA ASN A 258 28.07 -6.62 1.26
C ASN A 258 26.90 -6.04 2.10
N ASN A 259 26.61 -6.69 3.23
CA ASN A 259 25.50 -6.37 4.14
C ASN A 259 24.10 -6.47 3.51
N SER A 260 23.94 -7.31 2.49
CA SER A 260 22.64 -7.66 1.90
C SER A 260 22.40 -9.16 1.90
N LEU A 261 21.14 -9.57 1.78
CA LEU A 261 20.68 -10.95 1.77
C LEU A 261 19.65 -11.17 0.67
N PRO A 262 19.53 -12.40 0.13
CA PRO A 262 18.45 -12.74 -0.80
C PRO A 262 17.10 -12.68 -0.05
N LEU A 263 16.09 -12.05 -0.67
CA LEU A 263 14.77 -11.92 -0.04
C LEU A 263 14.00 -13.25 0.00
N TYR A 264 14.13 -14.08 -1.05
CA TYR A 264 13.48 -15.39 -1.16
C TYR A 264 14.40 -16.43 -1.81
N GLU A 265 14.85 -16.15 -3.03
CA GLU A 265 15.76 -16.99 -3.80
C GLU A 265 17.03 -16.22 -4.18
N PRO A 266 18.15 -16.91 -4.46
CA PRO A 266 19.35 -16.27 -4.99
C PRO A 266 19.05 -15.53 -6.30
N PRO A 267 19.61 -14.31 -6.47
CA PRO A 267 19.42 -13.55 -7.70
C PRO A 267 20.07 -14.27 -8.88
N ARG A 268 19.40 -14.31 -10.02
CA ARG A 268 19.86 -14.97 -11.25
C ARG A 268 19.63 -14.09 -12.46
N MET A 269 20.55 -14.16 -13.41
CA MET A 269 20.44 -13.53 -14.73
C MET A 269 20.93 -14.50 -15.81
N HIS A 270 20.58 -14.20 -17.06
CA HIS A 270 20.98 -15.00 -18.21
C HIS A 270 21.87 -14.18 -19.13
N CYS A 271 23.05 -14.69 -19.46
CA CYS A 271 23.95 -14.07 -20.43
C CYS A 271 23.64 -14.59 -21.84
N SER A 272 23.35 -13.67 -22.77
CA SER A 272 23.10 -13.98 -24.18
C SER A 272 24.38 -14.08 -25.00
N THR A 273 24.32 -14.73 -26.16
CA THR A 273 25.41 -14.82 -27.14
C THR A 273 25.87 -13.46 -27.68
N GLU A 274 25.03 -12.43 -27.57
CA GLU A 274 25.35 -11.04 -27.94
C GLU A 274 26.06 -10.26 -26.83
N GLY A 275 26.30 -10.88 -25.67
CA GLY A 275 26.93 -10.24 -24.51
C GLY A 275 25.96 -9.36 -23.71
N GLU A 276 24.66 -9.65 -23.78
CA GLU A 276 23.62 -8.92 -23.05
C GLU A 276 23.08 -9.72 -21.86
N TRP A 277 22.83 -9.01 -20.76
CA TRP A 277 22.18 -9.55 -19.57
C TRP A 277 20.64 -9.54 -19.73
N LEU A 278 20.03 -10.71 -19.68
CA LEU A 278 18.60 -10.92 -19.84
C LEU A 278 17.96 -11.53 -18.59
N VAL A 279 16.63 -11.37 -18.48
CA VAL A 279 15.73 -12.00 -17.49
C VAL A 279 16.27 -11.94 -16.04
N PRO A 280 16.05 -10.83 -15.30
CA PRO A 280 16.39 -10.76 -13.89
C PRO A 280 15.37 -11.57 -13.05
N ILE A 281 15.87 -12.52 -12.26
CA ILE A 281 15.08 -13.33 -11.32
C ILE A 281 15.64 -13.13 -9.92
N GLY A 282 14.76 -12.90 -8.94
CA GLY A 282 15.17 -12.64 -7.57
C GLY A 282 15.82 -11.26 -7.36
N LYS A 283 16.10 -10.92 -6.10
CA LYS A 283 16.80 -9.70 -5.69
C LYS A 283 17.44 -9.88 -4.33
N CYS A 284 18.45 -9.06 -4.06
CA CYS A 284 18.98 -8.89 -2.72
C CYS A 284 18.35 -7.66 -2.06
N VAL A 285 18.33 -7.65 -0.74
CA VAL A 285 17.84 -6.56 0.10
C VAL A 285 18.83 -6.35 1.23
N CYS A 286 19.06 -5.09 1.61
CA CYS A 286 19.94 -4.79 2.73
C CYS A 286 19.44 -5.45 4.02
N GLN A 287 20.38 -5.90 4.83
CA GLN A 287 20.10 -6.47 6.15
C GLN A 287 19.47 -5.42 7.08
N PRO A 288 18.74 -5.84 8.14
CA PRO A 288 18.26 -4.92 9.16
C PRO A 288 19.40 -4.04 9.70
N GLY A 289 19.13 -2.74 9.87
CA GLY A 289 20.15 -1.74 10.21
C GLY A 289 20.92 -1.15 9.03
N PHE A 290 20.67 -1.57 7.79
CA PHE A 290 21.27 -0.99 6.57
C PHE A 290 20.21 -0.50 5.60
N GLU A 291 20.51 0.50 4.77
CA GLU A 291 19.64 0.99 3.70
C GLU A 291 20.36 1.02 2.35
N GLU A 292 19.57 0.90 1.27
CA GLU A 292 20.09 0.96 -0.08
C GLU A 292 20.34 2.42 -0.49
N ILE A 293 21.60 2.75 -0.76
CA ILE A 293 22.02 4.05 -1.28
C ILE A 293 22.95 3.80 -2.47
N SER A 294 22.52 4.23 -3.66
CA SER A 294 23.30 4.12 -4.91
C SER A 294 23.77 2.70 -5.24
N GLY A 295 22.95 1.67 -4.97
CA GLY A 295 23.29 0.27 -5.25
C GLY A 295 24.18 -0.40 -4.20
N PHE A 296 24.40 0.24 -3.06
CA PHE A 296 25.16 -0.30 -1.93
C PHE A 296 24.32 -0.27 -0.65
N CYS A 297 24.60 -1.19 0.27
CA CYS A 297 23.99 -1.19 1.60
C CYS A 297 24.82 -0.36 2.59
N GLN A 298 24.30 0.80 2.97
CA GLN A 298 24.91 1.70 3.93
C GLN A 298 24.26 1.57 5.30
N VAL A 299 25.04 1.74 6.36
CA VAL A 299 24.54 1.59 7.74
C VAL A 299 23.60 2.74 8.10
N CYS A 300 22.49 2.44 8.79
CA CYS A 300 21.57 3.47 9.27
C CYS A 300 22.30 4.48 10.15
N SER A 301 22.05 5.77 9.91
CA SER A 301 22.61 6.86 10.71
C SER A 301 22.04 6.90 12.13
N VAL A 302 22.73 7.57 13.05
CA VAL A 302 22.26 7.76 14.44
C VAL A 302 20.87 8.43 14.45
N GLY A 303 19.98 7.93 15.30
CA GLY A 303 18.57 8.37 15.35
C GLY A 303 17.66 7.75 14.29
N PHE A 304 18.19 6.89 13.42
CA PHE A 304 17.43 6.10 12.45
C PHE A 304 17.57 4.60 12.76
N TYR A 305 16.57 3.84 12.36
CA TYR A 305 16.53 2.39 12.54
C TYR A 305 15.88 1.69 11.34
N ARG A 306 16.15 0.40 11.20
CA ARG A 306 15.46 -0.49 10.25
C ARG A 306 15.31 -1.89 10.85
N SER A 307 14.08 -2.26 11.16
CA SER A 307 13.75 -3.57 11.75
C SER A 307 13.42 -4.65 10.72
N LEU A 308 12.76 -4.27 9.62
CA LEU A 308 12.20 -5.21 8.64
C LEU A 308 13.13 -5.39 7.43
N LEU A 309 13.09 -6.58 6.85
CA LEU A 309 13.87 -6.90 5.66
C LEU A 309 13.28 -6.23 4.40
N GLU A 310 11.95 -6.15 4.32
CA GLU A 310 11.20 -5.58 3.19
C GLU A 310 11.20 -4.04 3.13
N SER A 311 11.49 -3.36 4.24
CA SER A 311 11.51 -1.89 4.28
C SER A 311 12.72 -1.37 3.53
N LEU A 312 12.55 -0.52 2.52
CA LEU A 312 13.67 -0.11 1.64
C LEU A 312 14.70 0.83 2.32
N THR A 313 14.25 1.70 3.21
CA THR A 313 15.07 2.79 3.78
C THR A 313 15.05 2.81 5.31
N CYS A 314 16.07 3.45 5.91
CA CYS A 314 16.11 3.66 7.35
C CYS A 314 15.04 4.68 7.75
N SER A 315 14.26 4.33 8.77
CA SER A 315 13.22 5.20 9.32
C SER A 315 13.73 5.97 10.51
N LYS A 316 13.33 7.24 10.66
CA LYS A 316 13.64 8.00 11.87
C LYS A 316 12.99 7.33 13.08
N CYS A 317 13.67 7.32 14.22
CA CYS A 317 13.09 6.81 15.45
C CYS A 317 11.78 7.54 15.78
N PRO A 318 10.73 6.80 16.16
CA PRO A 318 9.45 7.39 16.49
C PRO A 318 9.57 8.24 17.78
N PRO A 319 8.60 9.14 18.05
CA PRO A 319 8.64 9.99 19.23
C PRO A 319 8.88 9.23 20.54
N HIS A 320 9.63 9.86 21.45
CA HIS A 320 10.03 9.30 22.76
C HIS A 320 10.87 8.03 22.68
N SER A 321 11.59 7.85 21.58
CA SER A 321 12.54 6.76 21.39
C SER A 321 13.81 7.25 20.70
N VAL A 322 14.91 6.55 20.94
CA VAL A 322 16.23 6.93 20.45
C VAL A 322 17.04 5.70 20.01
N ALA A 323 17.73 5.84 18.89
CA ALA A 323 18.78 4.95 18.43
C ALA A 323 20.13 5.64 18.66
N ARG A 324 20.88 5.21 19.68
CA ARG A 324 22.13 5.86 20.08
C ARG A 324 23.35 5.46 19.24
N GLN A 325 23.24 4.35 18.52
CA GLN A 325 24.31 3.78 17.70
C GLN A 325 23.86 3.76 16.23
N THR A 326 24.84 3.72 15.33
CA THR A 326 24.59 3.44 13.90
C THR A 326 24.12 2.00 13.73
N GLY A 327 23.36 1.73 12.68
CA GLY A 327 22.93 0.36 12.35
C GLY A 327 21.86 -0.18 13.29
N ALA A 328 21.10 0.69 13.94
CA ALA A 328 20.07 0.26 14.87
C ALA A 328 18.95 -0.51 14.15
N THR A 329 18.60 -1.67 14.67
CA THR A 329 17.45 -2.46 14.20
C THR A 329 16.16 -2.08 14.92
N SER A 330 16.27 -1.39 16.05
CA SER A 330 15.15 -0.90 16.85
C SER A 330 15.55 0.36 17.62
N CYS A 331 14.56 1.16 18.02
CA CYS A 331 14.78 2.33 18.88
C CYS A 331 14.43 1.98 20.33
N THR A 332 15.26 2.41 21.26
CA THR A 332 15.03 2.25 22.70
C THR A 332 14.17 3.40 23.22
N CYS A 333 13.18 3.12 24.07
CA CYS A 333 12.35 4.17 24.67
C CYS A 333 13.16 5.07 25.62
N GLU A 334 12.79 6.35 25.66
CA GLU A 334 13.31 7.31 26.64
C GLU A 334 12.80 7.00 28.06
N ASP A 335 13.50 7.50 29.08
CA ASP A 335 13.12 7.28 30.48
C ASP A 335 11.69 7.80 30.76
N GLY A 336 10.85 6.93 31.33
CA GLY A 336 9.44 7.23 31.62
C GLY A 336 8.47 6.92 30.46
N TYR A 337 8.99 6.48 29.31
CA TYR A 337 8.21 5.99 28.19
C TYR A 337 8.48 4.51 27.94
N TYR A 338 7.47 3.83 27.42
CA TYR A 338 7.42 2.38 27.33
C TYR A 338 6.67 1.94 26.08
N LYS A 339 6.88 0.68 25.71
CA LYS A 339 6.28 0.01 24.58
C LYS A 339 6.14 -1.47 24.89
N ILE A 340 5.06 -2.10 24.45
CA ILE A 340 4.82 -3.54 24.63
C ILE A 340 5.11 -4.30 23.33
N ASP A 341 5.38 -5.60 23.41
CA ASP A 341 5.78 -6.41 22.25
C ASP A 341 4.72 -6.49 21.15
N SER A 342 3.44 -6.29 21.48
CA SER A 342 2.36 -6.22 20.48
C SER A 342 2.33 -4.89 19.71
N ASP A 343 3.05 -3.87 20.16
CA ASP A 343 3.06 -2.56 19.49
C ASP A 343 3.98 -2.60 18.25
N PRO A 344 3.52 -2.11 17.07
CA PRO A 344 4.34 -2.03 15.87
C PRO A 344 5.63 -1.23 16.08
N SER A 345 6.75 -1.61 15.44
CA SER A 345 8.06 -0.95 15.63
C SER A 345 8.05 0.56 15.34
N ASN A 346 7.19 1.02 14.43
CA ASN A 346 7.01 2.43 14.08
C ASN A 346 6.14 3.25 15.05
N MET A 347 5.46 2.60 15.99
CA MET A 347 4.67 3.28 17.03
C MET A 347 5.59 4.00 18.03
N ALA A 348 5.22 5.22 18.42
CA ALA A 348 5.90 5.98 19.46
C ALA A 348 5.92 5.25 20.80
N CYS A 349 6.96 5.46 21.60
CA CYS A 349 6.90 5.05 22.98
C CYS A 349 5.89 5.93 23.73
N THR A 350 5.12 5.30 24.61
CA THR A 350 3.97 5.91 25.29
C THR A 350 4.17 5.88 26.79
N ARG A 351 3.38 6.62 27.56
CA ARG A 351 3.47 6.66 29.02
C ARG A 351 2.13 6.32 29.67
N PRO A 352 2.08 6.00 30.97
CA PRO A 352 0.81 5.85 31.68
C PRO A 352 -0.04 7.13 31.60
N PRO A 353 -1.37 7.02 31.64
CA PRO A 353 -2.25 8.19 31.62
C PRO A 353 -2.21 8.95 32.95
N SER A 354 -2.66 10.21 32.94
CA SER A 354 -2.88 10.98 34.17
C SER A 354 -4.18 10.56 34.89
N ALA A 355 -4.41 11.10 36.10
CA ALA A 355 -5.63 10.82 36.85
C ALA A 355 -6.92 11.23 36.09
N PRO A 356 -8.05 10.51 36.27
CA PRO A 356 -9.35 10.91 35.76
C PRO A 356 -9.78 12.29 36.25
N ARG A 357 -10.57 13.01 35.44
CA ARG A 357 -11.04 14.37 35.75
C ARG A 357 -12.51 14.40 36.17
N ASN A 358 -12.92 15.47 36.83
CA ASN A 358 -14.33 15.76 37.16
C ASN A 358 -15.05 14.55 37.78
N ALA A 359 -14.36 13.82 38.64
CA ALA A 359 -14.94 12.68 39.31
C ALA A 359 -16.02 13.17 40.29
N ILE A 360 -17.22 12.63 40.18
CA ILE A 360 -18.38 12.96 41.00
C ILE A 360 -19.02 11.67 41.52
N SER A 361 -19.72 11.78 42.65
CA SER A 361 -20.42 10.67 43.30
C SER A 361 -21.86 11.06 43.61
N ASN A 362 -22.81 10.20 43.26
CA ASN A 362 -24.21 10.32 43.63
C ASN A 362 -24.62 9.14 44.52
N VAL A 363 -25.23 9.43 45.67
CA VAL A 363 -25.51 8.44 46.72
C VAL A 363 -27.00 8.13 46.76
N ASN A 364 -27.34 6.86 46.61
CA ASN A 364 -28.70 6.34 46.69
C ASN A 364 -28.77 5.20 47.71
N GLU A 365 -29.22 5.48 48.94
CA GLU A 365 -29.29 4.53 50.06
C GLU A 365 -27.92 3.87 50.39
N THR A 366 -27.77 2.59 50.02
CA THR A 366 -26.58 1.73 50.15
C THR A 366 -25.83 1.56 48.84
N SER A 367 -26.16 2.37 47.82
CA SER A 367 -25.50 2.37 46.52
C SER A 367 -24.92 3.74 46.18
N VAL A 368 -23.82 3.75 45.45
CA VAL A 368 -23.13 4.95 44.99
C VAL A 368 -22.88 4.84 43.50
N PHE A 369 -23.38 5.81 42.74
CA PHE A 369 -23.07 5.97 41.34
C PHE A 369 -21.87 6.92 41.19
N LEU A 370 -20.76 6.42 40.65
CA LEU A 370 -19.58 7.22 40.37
C LEU A 370 -19.53 7.52 38.88
N GLU A 371 -19.24 8.76 38.54
CA GLU A 371 -19.08 9.24 37.17
C GLU A 371 -17.84 10.13 37.09
N TRP A 372 -17.07 10.00 36.02
CA TRP A 372 -15.86 10.78 35.81
C TRP A 372 -15.69 11.12 34.34
N SER A 373 -14.65 11.88 34.03
CA SER A 373 -14.25 12.22 32.66
C SER A 373 -12.84 11.73 32.38
N VAL A 374 -12.54 11.56 31.09
CA VAL A 374 -11.26 11.05 30.58
C VAL A 374 -10.09 11.94 31.08
N PRO A 375 -8.93 11.35 31.41
CA PRO A 375 -7.74 12.10 31.81
C PRO A 375 -7.34 13.18 30.80
N THR A 376 -6.66 14.23 31.28
CA THR A 376 -6.09 15.26 30.38
C THR A 376 -5.06 14.66 29.44
N GLU A 377 -4.27 13.72 29.95
CA GLU A 377 -3.20 13.07 29.21
C GLU A 377 -3.45 11.56 29.22
N THR A 378 -3.75 10.98 28.07
CA THR A 378 -3.91 9.52 27.93
C THR A 378 -2.58 8.79 27.78
N GLY A 379 -1.47 9.54 27.77
CA GLY A 379 -0.13 9.02 27.52
C GLY A 379 0.12 8.62 26.06
N GLY A 380 -0.73 9.09 25.13
CA GLY A 380 -0.59 8.86 23.69
C GLY A 380 -1.29 7.59 23.18
N ARG A 381 -2.02 6.88 24.05
CA ARG A 381 -2.79 5.68 23.66
C ARG A 381 -4.30 5.91 23.75
N LYS A 382 -5.06 5.03 23.10
CA LYS A 382 -6.54 5.01 23.09
C LYS A 382 -7.13 3.86 23.89
N ASP A 383 -6.30 2.93 24.36
CA ASP A 383 -6.66 1.75 25.16
C ASP A 383 -6.78 2.08 26.66
N VAL A 384 -7.18 3.31 27.00
CA VAL A 384 -7.35 3.74 28.38
C VAL A 384 -8.53 3.00 29.02
N ARG A 385 -8.29 2.43 30.19
CA ARG A 385 -9.27 1.74 31.03
C ARG A 385 -9.19 2.29 32.45
N TYR A 386 -10.21 2.00 33.26
CA TYR A 386 -10.29 2.50 34.62
C TYR A 386 -10.37 1.37 35.64
N ASN A 387 -9.68 1.54 36.76
CA ASN A 387 -9.70 0.64 37.90
C ASN A 387 -10.18 1.41 39.13
N ILE A 388 -11.01 0.77 39.95
CA ILE A 388 -11.57 1.39 41.15
C ILE A 388 -11.13 0.60 42.37
N LEU A 389 -10.45 1.29 43.29
CA LEU A 389 -10.11 0.77 44.61
C LEU A 389 -11.08 1.38 45.63
N CYS A 390 -11.82 0.52 46.33
CA CYS A 390 -12.73 0.93 47.39
C CYS A 390 -12.08 0.70 48.74
N ARG A 391 -12.10 1.72 49.58
CA ARG A 391 -11.69 1.66 50.97
C ARG A 391 -12.82 2.14 51.88
N GLN A 392 -13.00 1.51 53.02
CA GLN A 392 -13.92 1.92 54.07
C GLN A 392 -13.14 2.49 55.26
N VAL A 393 -13.67 3.53 55.89
CA VAL A 393 -13.13 4.05 57.15
C VAL A 393 -13.71 3.22 58.29
N LEU A 394 -12.84 2.58 59.07
CA LEU A 394 -13.28 1.78 60.21
C LEU A 394 -13.82 2.68 61.34
N PRO A 395 -14.88 2.25 62.06
CA PRO A 395 -15.31 2.92 63.28
C PRO A 395 -14.14 3.02 64.29
N GLU A 396 -14.14 4.08 65.10
CA GLU A 396 -13.14 4.33 66.17
C GLU A 396 -11.72 4.71 65.72
N GLY A 397 -11.53 5.13 64.46
CA GLY A 397 -10.25 5.70 64.02
C GLY A 397 -9.13 4.67 63.78
N ARG A 398 -9.48 3.40 63.56
CA ARG A 398 -8.53 2.29 63.29
C ARG A 398 -7.92 2.28 61.88
N GLY A 399 -8.13 3.33 61.07
CA GLY A 399 -7.56 3.46 59.72
C GLY A 399 -8.54 3.16 58.58
N LEU A 400 -8.00 3.06 57.35
CA LEU A 400 -8.74 2.66 56.14
C LEU A 400 -8.47 1.18 55.83
N GLU A 401 -9.52 0.44 55.52
CA GLU A 401 -9.46 -0.96 55.05
C GLU A 401 -10.04 -1.06 53.64
N GLU A 402 -9.61 -2.03 52.82
CA GLU A 402 -10.30 -2.30 51.56
C GLU A 402 -11.73 -2.81 51.80
N CYS A 403 -12.64 -2.42 50.90
CA CYS A 403 -14.04 -2.83 51.00
C CYS A 403 -14.18 -4.35 50.85
N GLY A 404 -14.98 -4.97 51.73
CA GLY A 404 -15.20 -6.41 51.74
C GLY A 404 -15.86 -6.97 50.45
N PRO A 405 -15.87 -8.30 50.29
CA PRO A 405 -16.35 -8.97 49.08
C PRO A 405 -17.86 -8.78 48.81
N ASN A 406 -18.61 -8.32 49.80
CA ASN A 406 -20.04 -8.07 49.69
C ASN A 406 -20.36 -6.84 48.83
N VAL A 407 -19.39 -5.93 48.62
CA VAL A 407 -19.58 -4.73 47.81
C VAL A 407 -19.51 -5.07 46.32
N ARG A 408 -20.58 -4.78 45.59
CA ARG A 408 -20.72 -5.13 44.16
C ARG A 408 -20.44 -3.93 43.26
N PHE A 409 -19.72 -4.18 42.17
CA PHE A 409 -19.39 -3.16 41.16
C PHE A 409 -20.06 -3.54 39.85
N LEU A 410 -20.92 -2.68 39.34
CA LEU A 410 -21.68 -2.89 38.11
C LEU A 410 -21.25 -1.84 37.07
N PRO A 411 -20.70 -2.25 35.90
CA PRO A 411 -20.59 -3.62 35.41
C PRO A 411 -19.41 -4.43 35.99
N ARG A 412 -18.29 -3.79 36.36
CA ARG A 412 -17.09 -4.45 36.91
C ARG A 412 -16.24 -3.46 37.72
N ARG A 413 -15.26 -3.96 38.49
CA ARG A 413 -14.34 -3.15 39.32
C ARG A 413 -13.08 -2.67 38.57
N VAL A 414 -12.56 -3.49 37.67
CA VAL A 414 -11.25 -3.31 36.99
C VAL A 414 -11.45 -3.36 35.50
N GLY A 415 -10.66 -2.60 34.74
CA GLY A 415 -10.67 -2.61 33.29
C GLY A 415 -11.93 -2.00 32.67
N LEU A 416 -12.58 -1.04 33.33
CA LEU A 416 -13.74 -0.34 32.77
C LEU A 416 -13.33 0.50 31.56
N SER A 417 -14.09 0.40 30.46
CA SER A 417 -13.95 1.29 29.29
C SER A 417 -14.82 2.54 29.43
N ASN A 418 -15.96 2.40 30.10
CA ASN A 418 -16.90 3.49 30.33
C ASN A 418 -16.45 4.34 31.53
N THR A 419 -16.94 5.57 31.59
CA THR A 419 -16.58 6.54 32.62
C THR A 419 -17.62 6.63 33.75
N SER A 420 -18.35 5.54 33.99
CA SER A 420 -19.31 5.42 35.07
C SER A 420 -19.39 4.00 35.62
N VAL A 421 -19.74 3.89 36.89
CA VAL A 421 -19.90 2.61 37.60
C VAL A 421 -20.91 2.78 38.72
N MET A 422 -21.69 1.73 38.97
CA MET A 422 -22.55 1.66 40.15
C MET A 422 -21.93 0.72 41.18
N VAL A 423 -21.72 1.23 42.39
CA VAL A 423 -21.26 0.47 43.54
C VAL A 423 -22.47 0.20 44.41
N ALA A 424 -22.82 -1.06 44.65
CA ALA A 424 -24.00 -1.48 45.40
C ALA A 424 -23.61 -2.29 46.64
N ASP A 425 -24.59 -2.52 47.52
CA ASP A 425 -24.46 -3.31 48.75
C ASP A 425 -23.45 -2.74 49.76
N LEU A 426 -23.34 -1.41 49.82
CA LEU A 426 -22.52 -0.71 50.83
C LEU A 426 -23.24 -0.70 52.18
N GLN A 427 -22.47 -0.73 53.27
CA GLN A 427 -23.03 -0.55 54.60
C GLN A 427 -23.57 0.88 54.75
N SER A 428 -24.79 1.00 55.31
CA SER A 428 -25.36 2.30 55.63
C SER A 428 -24.56 3.00 56.74
N HIS A 429 -24.65 4.32 56.81
CA HIS A 429 -23.97 5.17 57.80
C HIS A 429 -22.44 5.05 57.83
N THR A 430 -21.81 4.62 56.73
CA THR A 430 -20.36 4.37 56.66
C THR A 430 -19.67 5.30 55.65
N ASN A 431 -18.45 5.73 55.97
CA ASN A 431 -17.63 6.56 55.08
C ASN A 431 -16.77 5.66 54.18
N TYR A 432 -16.96 5.80 52.88
CA TYR A 432 -16.17 5.11 51.87
C TYR A 432 -15.28 6.10 51.11
N SER A 433 -14.10 5.65 50.71
CA SER A 433 -13.15 6.36 49.86
C SER A 433 -12.91 5.52 48.61
N PHE A 434 -13.25 6.06 47.45
CA PHE A 434 -13.04 5.43 46.16
C PHE A 434 -11.85 6.09 45.47
N LEU A 435 -10.78 5.33 45.22
CA LEU A 435 -9.66 5.77 44.41
C LEU A 435 -9.85 5.25 42.99
N LEU A 436 -9.98 6.18 42.05
CA LEU A 436 -10.13 5.88 40.64
C LEU A 436 -8.78 6.08 39.95
N GLU A 437 -8.34 5.05 39.26
CA GLU A 437 -7.10 5.02 38.48
C GLU A 437 -7.44 4.92 36.99
N ALA A 438 -6.73 5.68 36.16
CA ALA A 438 -6.69 5.43 34.73
C ALA A 438 -5.44 4.59 34.39
N VAL A 439 -5.61 3.56 33.57
CA VAL A 439 -4.53 2.68 33.12
C VAL A 439 -4.59 2.50 31.61
N ASN A 440 -3.45 2.28 30.96
CA ASN A 440 -3.37 1.92 29.55
C ASN A 440 -2.42 0.72 29.37
N GLY A 441 -2.18 0.28 28.13
CA GLY A 441 -1.38 -0.91 27.85
C GLY A 441 0.08 -0.87 28.37
N VAL A 442 0.60 0.30 28.75
CA VAL A 442 1.96 0.44 29.28
C VAL A 442 2.01 0.73 30.78
N SER A 443 0.86 0.88 31.44
CA SER A 443 0.79 1.20 32.88
C SER A 443 1.43 0.14 33.77
N GLU A 444 1.49 -1.12 33.35
CA GLU A 444 2.13 -2.20 34.11
C GLU A 444 3.67 -2.13 34.09
N LEU A 445 4.26 -1.54 33.04
CA LEU A 445 5.71 -1.36 32.90
C LEU A 445 6.22 -0.17 33.71
N ALA A 446 5.32 0.73 34.11
CA ALA A 446 5.69 1.92 34.85
C ALA A 446 5.86 1.63 36.35
N ARG A 447 6.81 2.35 36.97
CA ARG A 447 7.06 2.26 38.41
C ARG A 447 5.82 2.70 39.20
N GLU A 448 5.60 2.13 40.39
CA GLU A 448 4.50 2.45 41.32
C GLU A 448 4.25 3.97 41.51
N HIS A 449 5.32 4.76 41.66
CA HIS A 449 5.22 6.22 41.86
C HIS A 449 4.66 7.00 40.65
N ALA A 450 4.54 6.38 39.48
CA ALA A 450 3.96 6.98 38.29
C ALA A 450 2.43 6.84 38.23
N LYS A 451 1.84 6.00 39.10
CA LYS A 451 0.38 5.78 39.15
C LYS A 451 -0.30 6.98 39.80
N GLN A 452 -1.35 7.48 39.15
CA GLN A 452 -2.10 8.65 39.61
C GLN A 452 -3.55 8.29 39.85
N TYR A 453 -4.09 8.78 40.97
CA TYR A 453 -5.45 8.48 41.42
C TYR A 453 -6.25 9.76 41.66
N VAL A 454 -7.56 9.70 41.42
CA VAL A 454 -8.52 10.66 41.97
C VAL A 454 -9.31 10.00 43.09
N SER A 455 -9.45 10.67 44.23
CA SER A 455 -10.12 10.13 45.42
C SER A 455 -11.49 10.78 45.60
N LEU A 456 -12.53 9.97 45.80
CA LEU A 456 -13.88 10.40 46.13
C LEU A 456 -14.29 9.86 47.50
N ASN A 457 -14.59 10.76 48.44
CA ASN A 457 -15.04 10.39 49.78
C ASN A 457 -16.56 10.54 49.87
N VAL A 458 -17.24 9.46 50.25
CA VAL A 458 -18.69 9.33 50.18
C VAL A 458 -19.25 8.82 51.51
N THR A 459 -20.37 9.38 51.96
CA THR A 459 -21.13 8.93 53.14
C THR A 459 -22.55 8.55 52.69
N THR A 460 -23.00 7.34 53.01
CA THR A 460 -24.37 6.87 52.69
C THR A 460 -25.46 7.62 53.50
N ASN A 461 -26.59 8.03 52.88
CA ASN A 461 -27.60 8.95 53.45
C ASN A 461 -28.73 8.29 54.28
N GLN A 462 -29.40 9.08 55.15
CA GLN A 462 -30.54 8.70 56.01
C GLN A 462 -31.90 9.14 55.40
N ALA A 463 -32.98 8.36 55.60
CA ALA A 463 -34.35 8.68 55.13
C ALA A 463 -35.21 9.41 56.20
N VAL A 464 -36.27 10.13 55.77
CA VAL A 464 -37.26 10.76 56.69
C VAL A 464 -38.05 9.67 57.43
N SER A 465 -37.91 9.59 58.75
CA SER A 465 -38.37 8.46 59.56
C SER A 465 -39.78 8.63 60.16
N VAL A 466 -40.25 9.87 60.34
CA VAL A 466 -41.51 10.17 61.05
C VAL A 466 -42.37 11.17 60.28
N VAL A 467 -43.57 10.74 59.86
CA VAL A 467 -44.66 11.60 59.36
C VAL A 467 -45.87 11.40 60.29
N ARG A 468 -46.42 12.51 60.79
CA ARG A 468 -47.55 12.57 61.72
C ARG A 468 -48.78 13.16 61.01
N LYS A 469 -49.95 12.62 61.33
CA LYS A 469 -51.26 13.13 60.89
C LYS A 469 -51.71 14.27 61.81
N GLY A 470 -52.04 15.42 61.22
CA GLY A 470 -52.69 16.55 61.88
C GLY A 470 -54.22 16.52 61.74
N HIS A 471 -54.85 17.70 61.75
CA HIS A 471 -56.31 17.84 61.55
C HIS A 471 -56.77 17.29 60.20
N THR A 472 -57.98 16.72 60.17
CA THR A 472 -58.56 16.12 58.97
C THR A 472 -59.98 16.62 58.77
N GLU A 473 -60.24 17.19 57.60
CA GLU A 473 -61.55 17.71 57.21
C GLU A 473 -62.18 16.84 56.12
N LYS A 474 -63.30 17.30 55.55
CA LYS A 474 -64.06 16.57 54.52
C LYS A 474 -63.24 16.38 53.24
N SER A 475 -62.33 17.31 52.93
CA SER A 475 -61.54 17.31 51.70
C SER A 475 -60.07 17.67 51.92
N SER A 476 -59.57 17.59 53.15
CA SER A 476 -58.18 17.93 53.47
C SER A 476 -57.58 17.10 54.61
N ILE A 477 -56.26 16.87 54.55
CA ILE A 477 -55.46 16.21 55.61
C ILE A 477 -54.22 17.06 55.88
N ALA A 478 -54.04 17.50 57.12
CA ALA A 478 -52.81 18.14 57.58
C ALA A 478 -51.73 17.09 57.91
N LEU A 479 -50.50 17.37 57.52
CA LEU A 479 -49.31 16.53 57.69
C LEU A 479 -48.23 17.33 58.39
N SER A 480 -47.47 16.68 59.29
CA SER A 480 -46.22 17.21 59.83
C SER A 480 -45.15 16.13 59.88
N TRP A 481 -43.88 16.46 59.65
CA TRP A 481 -42.77 15.51 59.70
C TRP A 481 -41.58 16.10 60.44
N ALA A 482 -40.70 15.23 60.95
CA ALA A 482 -39.44 15.66 61.52
C ALA A 482 -38.39 15.80 60.41
N GLU A 483 -37.45 16.74 60.57
CA GLU A 483 -36.26 16.79 59.72
C GLU A 483 -35.43 15.50 59.89
N PRO A 484 -34.69 15.04 58.85
CA PRO A 484 -33.78 13.92 59.01
C PRO A 484 -32.70 14.22 60.06
N ASP A 485 -32.38 13.27 60.96
CA ASP A 485 -31.41 13.50 62.05
C ASP A 485 -30.02 13.91 61.53
N ARG A 486 -29.67 13.47 60.31
CA ARG A 486 -28.47 13.88 59.58
C ARG A 486 -28.82 14.32 58.15
N PRO A 487 -29.12 15.61 57.93
CA PRO A 487 -29.56 16.10 56.63
C PRO A 487 -28.45 16.17 55.57
N ASN A 488 -27.18 16.02 55.99
CA ASN A 488 -26.01 15.95 55.10
C ASN A 488 -25.93 17.10 54.08
N GLY A 489 -26.42 18.28 54.46
CA GLY A 489 -26.53 19.47 53.63
C GLY A 489 -27.67 20.37 54.12
N ILE A 490 -27.82 21.54 53.51
CA ILE A 490 -28.96 22.43 53.76
C ILE A 490 -30.18 21.87 53.03
N ILE A 491 -31.28 21.64 53.74
CA ILE A 491 -32.55 21.19 53.16
C ILE A 491 -33.17 22.38 52.39
N LEU A 492 -33.40 22.18 51.10
CA LEU A 492 -33.93 23.20 50.20
C LEU A 492 -35.46 23.13 50.12
N GLU A 493 -36.01 21.92 50.09
CA GLU A 493 -37.44 21.64 50.04
C GLU A 493 -37.74 20.18 50.43
N TYR A 494 -39.00 19.94 50.78
CA TYR A 494 -39.59 18.62 50.96
C TYR A 494 -40.56 18.32 49.82
N GLU A 495 -40.60 17.05 49.40
CA GLU A 495 -41.52 16.56 48.40
C GLU A 495 -42.43 15.49 49.00
N ILE A 496 -43.73 15.68 48.85
CA ILE A 496 -44.78 14.82 49.38
C ILE A 496 -45.47 14.16 48.19
N LYS A 497 -45.41 12.83 48.14
CA LYS A 497 -46.12 11.99 47.18
C LYS A 497 -47.34 11.39 47.88
N TYR A 498 -48.51 11.53 47.28
CA TYR A 498 -49.73 10.89 47.78
C TYR A 498 -50.61 10.30 46.69
N PHE A 499 -51.37 9.26 47.03
CA PHE A 499 -52.30 8.57 46.13
C PHE A 499 -53.41 7.88 46.92
N GLU A 500 -54.56 7.65 46.28
CA GLU A 500 -55.68 6.91 46.88
C GLU A 500 -55.31 5.43 46.97
N LYS A 501 -55.56 4.79 48.12
CA LYS A 501 -55.13 3.40 48.38
C LYS A 501 -55.69 2.39 47.37
N GLU A 502 -56.86 2.66 46.80
CA GLU A 502 -57.51 1.82 45.79
C GLU A 502 -56.94 2.01 44.37
N GLN A 503 -56.14 3.05 44.13
CA GLN A 503 -55.61 3.41 42.81
C GLN A 503 -54.12 3.79 42.88
N ASP A 504 -53.24 2.79 43.08
CA ASP A 504 -51.76 2.96 43.21
C ASP A 504 -51.10 3.52 41.91
N SER A 505 -51.80 3.53 40.78
CA SER A 505 -51.30 4.02 39.49
C SER A 505 -51.41 5.54 39.29
N SER A 506 -52.20 6.25 40.11
CA SER A 506 -52.40 7.70 40.00
C SER A 506 -51.93 8.39 41.28
N TYR A 507 -50.74 9.01 41.23
CA TYR A 507 -50.17 9.74 42.35
C TYR A 507 -50.03 11.23 42.04
N THR A 508 -50.09 12.04 43.10
CA THR A 508 -49.87 13.47 43.05
C THR A 508 -48.63 13.82 43.86
N ILE A 509 -47.84 14.77 43.35
CA ILE A 509 -46.65 15.29 44.02
C ILE A 509 -46.88 16.75 44.35
N ILE A 510 -46.62 17.11 45.61
CA ILE A 510 -46.64 18.49 46.10
C ILE A 510 -45.34 18.78 46.85
N LYS A 511 -44.96 20.05 46.93
CA LYS A 511 -43.69 20.49 47.54
C LYS A 511 -43.95 21.49 48.65
N SER A 512 -43.17 21.40 49.72
CA SER A 512 -43.20 22.34 50.85
C SER A 512 -41.78 22.72 51.25
N LYS A 513 -41.59 23.95 51.74
CA LYS A 513 -40.32 24.36 52.37
C LYS A 513 -40.34 24.19 53.89
N GLU A 514 -41.53 24.00 54.45
CA GLU A 514 -41.78 23.83 55.87
C GLU A 514 -41.93 22.34 56.19
N THR A 515 -41.86 22.00 57.48
CA THR A 515 -42.04 20.63 57.98
C THR A 515 -43.51 20.27 58.25
N GLU A 516 -44.43 21.15 57.86
CA GLU A 516 -45.88 20.95 57.92
C GLU A 516 -46.57 21.40 56.62
N MET A 517 -47.69 20.76 56.29
CA MET A 517 -48.49 21.10 55.11
C MET A 517 -49.92 20.56 55.22
N VAL A 518 -50.90 21.30 54.66
CA VAL A 518 -52.28 20.83 54.48
C VAL A 518 -52.49 20.40 53.02
N VAL A 519 -52.87 19.13 52.82
CA VAL A 519 -53.20 18.59 51.50
C VAL A 519 -54.70 18.72 51.27
N GLU A 520 -55.11 19.55 50.30
CA GLU A 520 -56.51 19.86 49.99
C GLU A 520 -57.01 19.11 48.73
N GLY A 521 -58.32 19.18 48.46
CA GLY A 521 -58.94 18.56 47.27
C GLY A 521 -59.08 17.04 47.34
N LEU A 522 -59.01 16.46 48.54
CA LEU A 522 -59.14 15.01 48.75
C LEU A 522 -60.61 14.56 48.72
N LYS A 523 -60.87 13.32 48.31
CA LYS A 523 -62.21 12.73 48.37
C LYS A 523 -62.63 12.49 49.83
N PRO A 524 -63.87 12.82 50.22
CA PRO A 524 -64.38 12.50 51.55
C PRO A 524 -64.52 10.99 51.75
N SER A 525 -64.28 10.52 52.97
CA SER A 525 -64.32 9.09 53.35
C SER A 525 -63.32 8.15 52.63
N SER A 526 -62.28 8.68 51.98
CA SER A 526 -61.26 7.90 51.25
C SER A 526 -59.95 7.77 52.04
N VAL A 527 -59.24 6.65 51.84
CA VAL A 527 -57.91 6.38 52.42
C VAL A 527 -56.81 6.76 51.43
N TYR A 528 -55.89 7.62 51.86
CA TYR A 528 -54.74 8.06 51.08
C TYR A 528 -53.43 7.56 51.70
N ILE A 529 -52.47 7.20 50.85
CA ILE A 529 -51.10 6.88 51.24
C ILE A 529 -50.21 8.11 51.00
N PHE A 530 -49.41 8.48 52.00
CA PHE A 530 -48.47 9.60 51.94
C PHE A 530 -47.02 9.12 52.12
N GLN A 531 -46.10 9.72 51.36
CA GLN A 531 -44.65 9.53 51.47
C GLN A 531 -43.96 10.89 51.35
N VAL A 532 -42.94 11.14 52.18
CA VAL A 532 -42.22 12.43 52.22
C VAL A 532 -40.72 12.19 52.02
N ARG A 533 -40.04 13.04 51.25
CA ARG A 533 -38.57 13.07 51.13
C ARG A 533 -38.02 14.49 51.19
N ALA A 534 -36.78 14.65 51.62
CA ALA A 534 -36.07 15.94 51.63
C ALA A 534 -35.15 16.08 50.40
N ARG A 535 -34.90 17.32 49.96
CA ARG A 535 -33.93 17.66 48.90
C ARG A 535 -32.83 18.58 49.44
N THR A 536 -31.58 18.28 49.12
CA THR A 536 -30.42 19.16 49.36
C THR A 536 -29.78 19.56 48.04
N SER A 537 -28.67 20.32 48.08
CA SER A 537 -27.86 20.61 46.89
C SER A 537 -27.28 19.35 46.22
N ALA A 538 -27.20 18.23 46.94
CA ALA A 538 -26.73 16.94 46.43
C ALA A 538 -27.84 16.09 45.77
N GLY A 539 -29.11 16.51 45.84
CA GLY A 539 -30.24 15.79 45.25
C GLY A 539 -31.34 15.43 46.26
N TYR A 540 -32.25 14.53 45.87
CA TYR A 540 -33.34 14.05 46.72
C TYR A 540 -32.89 12.85 47.57
N GLY A 541 -33.29 12.84 48.84
CA GLY A 541 -33.19 11.66 49.71
C GLY A 541 -34.27 10.62 49.40
N ALA A 542 -34.19 9.47 50.06
CA ALA A 542 -35.19 8.41 49.95
C ALA A 542 -36.56 8.86 50.51
N PHE A 543 -37.64 8.31 49.93
CA PHE A 543 -39.00 8.50 50.46
C PHE A 543 -39.16 7.83 51.82
N SER A 544 -39.94 8.45 52.70
CA SER A 544 -40.39 7.84 53.95
C SER A 544 -41.20 6.55 53.65
N ARG A 545 -41.37 5.72 54.68
CA ARG A 545 -42.35 4.63 54.65
C ARG A 545 -43.75 5.16 54.28
N ARG A 546 -44.62 4.26 53.79
CA ARG A 546 -46.02 4.58 53.44
C ARG A 546 -46.82 4.87 54.73
N PHE A 547 -47.47 6.03 54.78
CA PHE A 547 -48.37 6.41 55.88
C PHE A 547 -49.80 6.50 55.37
N GLU A 548 -50.72 5.77 56.00
CA GLU A 548 -52.12 5.70 55.58
C GLU A 548 -53.00 6.62 56.43
N PHE A 549 -53.67 7.59 55.78
CA PHE A 549 -54.57 8.52 56.45
C PHE A 549 -55.93 8.60 55.72
N GLN A 550 -57.02 8.56 56.49
CA GLN A 550 -58.40 8.65 55.98
C GLN A 550 -59.01 10.04 56.22
N THR A 551 -59.76 10.56 55.24
CA THR A 551 -60.57 11.80 55.32
C THR A 551 -61.87 11.62 56.12
N SER A 552 -62.44 12.71 56.64
CA SER A 552 -63.61 12.67 57.53
C SER A 552 -64.91 12.25 56.81
N PRO A 553 -65.84 11.53 57.46
CA PRO A 553 -67.06 11.02 56.84
C PRO A 553 -68.07 12.12 56.48
N TYR A 554 -68.78 11.94 55.36
CA TYR A 554 -69.84 12.83 54.90
C TYR A 554 -71.20 12.42 55.50
N LEU A 555 -71.72 13.21 56.44
CA LEU A 555 -73.08 13.02 56.98
C LEU A 555 -74.08 13.87 56.19
N THR A 556 -74.95 13.23 55.41
CA THR A 556 -76.21 13.85 54.94
C THR A 556 -77.40 13.23 55.66
N ALA A 557 -78.21 14.13 56.24
CA ALA A 557 -79.49 13.85 56.86
C ALA A 557 -80.44 13.16 55.87
N THR A 558 -81.14 12.14 56.36
CA THR A 558 -82.18 11.39 55.68
C THR A 558 -83.38 12.26 55.31
N SER A 559 -83.78 12.23 54.05
CA SER A 559 -85.14 12.57 53.61
C SER A 559 -85.58 11.52 52.60
N GLU A 560 -86.45 10.62 53.06
CA GLU A 560 -87.22 9.70 52.23
C GLU A 560 -88.10 10.49 51.26
N ARG A 561 -87.84 10.34 49.94
CA ARG A 561 -88.82 10.28 48.84
C ARG A 561 -88.11 10.40 47.49
N ALA A 562 -87.80 9.26 46.89
CA ALA A 562 -87.95 9.01 45.45
C ALA A 562 -87.73 7.53 45.19
N GLN A 563 -88.84 6.82 45.05
CA GLN A 563 -88.91 5.42 44.64
C GLN A 563 -88.40 5.21 43.20
N ALA A 564 -87.89 4.01 42.97
CA ALA A 564 -88.14 3.16 41.80
C ALA A 564 -87.78 3.70 40.40
N SER A 565 -86.61 3.31 39.87
CA SER A 565 -86.38 3.22 38.41
C SER A 565 -85.14 2.41 37.95
N ILE A 566 -84.63 1.41 38.69
CA ILE A 566 -83.39 0.68 38.27
C ILE A 566 -83.64 -0.77 37.78
N VAL A 567 -84.81 -1.36 38.03
CA VAL A 567 -85.09 -2.77 37.63
C VAL A 567 -85.62 -2.90 36.18
N ALA A 568 -85.97 -1.81 35.49
CA ALA A 568 -86.53 -1.84 34.13
C ALA A 568 -85.48 -1.74 32.98
N VAL A 569 -84.25 -1.30 33.28
CA VAL A 569 -83.20 -1.07 32.26
C VAL A 569 -82.33 -2.31 32.03
N ALA A 570 -82.15 -3.17 33.04
CA ALA A 570 -81.35 -4.38 32.91
C ALA A 570 -82.04 -5.51 32.11
N VAL A 571 -83.38 -5.58 32.16
CA VAL A 571 -84.16 -6.63 31.46
C VAL A 571 -84.34 -6.31 29.97
N THR A 572 -84.34 -5.03 29.59
CA THR A 572 -84.48 -4.58 28.19
C THR A 572 -83.17 -4.72 27.40
N LEU A 573 -82.01 -4.50 28.02
CA LEU A 573 -80.70 -4.70 27.39
C LEU A 573 -80.34 -6.17 27.13
N ALA A 574 -80.77 -7.09 28.01
CA ALA A 574 -80.54 -8.53 27.84
C ALA A 574 -81.37 -9.15 26.70
N LEU A 575 -82.58 -8.64 26.44
CA LEU A 575 -83.45 -9.11 25.35
C LEU A 575 -83.04 -8.59 23.96
N VAL A 576 -82.45 -7.39 23.89
CA VAL A 576 -81.95 -6.81 22.62
C VAL A 576 -80.68 -7.51 22.13
N LEU A 577 -79.77 -7.88 23.04
CA LEU A 577 -78.54 -8.60 22.68
C LEU A 577 -78.80 -10.04 22.18
N LEU A 578 -79.85 -10.70 22.67
CA LEU A 578 -80.26 -12.03 22.19
C LEU A 578 -80.92 -12.00 20.79
N ALA A 579 -81.60 -10.91 20.43
CA ALA A 579 -82.22 -10.74 19.11
C ALA A 579 -81.20 -10.42 17.99
N VAL A 580 -80.12 -9.69 18.31
CA VAL A 580 -79.08 -9.28 17.34
C VAL A 580 -78.18 -10.46 16.94
N VAL A 581 -77.88 -11.38 17.88
CA VAL A 581 -77.07 -12.58 17.61
C VAL A 581 -77.84 -13.63 16.80
N ALA A 582 -79.17 -13.73 16.98
CA ALA A 582 -80.03 -14.60 16.19
C ALA A 582 -80.26 -14.09 14.75
N GLY A 583 -80.28 -12.76 14.55
CA GLY A 583 -80.44 -12.15 13.22
C GLY A 583 -79.20 -12.25 12.32
N PHE A 584 -78.00 -12.28 12.90
CA PHE A 584 -76.75 -12.33 12.13
C PHE A 584 -76.39 -13.73 11.60
N LEU A 585 -77.01 -14.79 12.14
CA LEU A 585 -76.74 -16.19 11.75
C LEU A 585 -77.67 -16.73 10.64
N LEU A 586 -78.66 -15.96 10.14
CA LEU A 586 -79.65 -16.45 9.15
C LEU A 586 -79.77 -15.66 7.85
N SER A 587 -78.99 -14.61 7.60
CA SER A 587 -79.02 -13.88 6.30
C SER A 587 -77.66 -13.93 5.58
N GLY A 588 -77.16 -15.15 5.39
CA GLY A 588 -76.16 -15.39 4.37
C GLY A 588 -76.68 -15.05 2.97
N ARG A 589 -75.81 -14.38 2.20
CA ARG A 589 -75.74 -14.33 0.73
C ARG A 589 -76.71 -13.36 0.02
N ARG A 590 -76.16 -12.25 -0.49
CA ARG A 590 -75.82 -12.09 -1.93
C ARG A 590 -75.26 -10.68 -2.26
N CYS A 591 -74.16 -10.72 -3.01
CA CYS A 591 -73.63 -9.83 -4.05
C CYS A 591 -74.00 -8.33 -4.11
N GLY A 592 -72.95 -7.51 -4.28
CA GLY A 592 -73.01 -6.21 -4.98
C GLY A 592 -71.79 -5.29 -4.77
N TYR A 593 -70.83 -5.35 -5.71
CA TYR A 593 -69.93 -4.29 -6.25
C TYR A 593 -70.22 -2.81 -5.82
N SER A 594 -69.34 -1.79 -5.72
CA SER A 594 -67.90 -1.53 -6.03
C SER A 594 -67.48 -0.11 -5.55
N LYS A 595 -66.15 0.10 -5.38
CA LYS A 595 -65.31 1.33 -5.40
C LYS A 595 -65.48 2.50 -4.38
N ALA A 596 -64.45 2.67 -3.55
CA ALA A 596 -63.66 3.91 -3.31
C ALA A 596 -62.52 3.59 -2.31
N LYS A 597 -61.25 3.44 -2.73
CA LYS A 597 -60.18 4.47 -2.80
C LYS A 597 -59.86 5.17 -1.46
N GLN A 598 -58.95 4.62 -0.65
CA GLN A 598 -57.73 5.27 -0.13
C GLN A 598 -56.91 4.32 0.76
N ASP A 599 -55.58 4.42 0.63
CA ASP A 599 -54.50 3.59 1.19
C ASP A 599 -54.53 3.33 2.72
N PRO A 600 -54.04 2.17 3.17
CA PRO A 600 -53.55 1.97 4.53
C PRO A 600 -52.03 2.20 4.61
N GLU A 601 -51.62 3.24 5.34
CA GLU A 601 -50.29 3.31 5.96
C GLU A 601 -50.25 2.30 7.11
N GLU A 602 -49.64 1.14 6.89
CA GLU A 602 -49.14 0.29 7.97
C GLU A 602 -47.74 0.77 8.37
N GLU A 603 -47.68 1.46 9.52
CA GLU A 603 -46.47 1.73 10.29
C GLU A 603 -45.75 0.41 10.64
N LYS A 604 -44.73 0.06 9.85
CA LYS A 604 -43.65 -0.82 10.30
C LYS A 604 -42.54 0.04 10.90
N MET A 605 -42.36 -0.11 12.20
CA MET A 605 -41.25 0.42 12.99
C MET A 605 -39.90 0.09 12.33
N HIS A 606 -39.25 1.08 11.75
CA HIS A 606 -37.84 1.01 11.41
C HIS A 606 -37.01 1.23 12.69
N PHE A 607 -36.24 0.21 13.09
CA PHE A 607 -35.15 0.38 14.06
C PHE A 607 -34.13 1.36 13.48
N HIS A 608 -34.14 2.60 13.97
CA HIS A 608 -33.04 3.54 13.75
C HIS A 608 -31.90 3.15 14.70
N ASN A 609 -30.91 2.42 14.19
CA ASN A 609 -29.60 2.39 14.83
C ASN A 609 -29.04 3.82 14.78
N GLY A 610 -28.85 4.42 15.96
CA GLY A 610 -28.39 5.79 16.10
C GLY A 610 -26.99 5.97 15.52
N HIS A 611 -26.91 6.55 14.33
CA HIS A 611 -25.73 7.29 13.90
C HIS A 611 -26.00 8.78 14.08
N ILE A 612 -25.26 9.38 15.02
CA ILE A 612 -25.16 10.82 15.20
C ILE A 612 -24.63 11.40 13.89
N LYS A 613 -25.48 12.11 13.13
CA LYS A 613 -25.04 12.87 11.94
C LYS A 613 -24.24 14.08 12.40
N PHE A 614 -22.92 13.98 12.33
CA PHE A 614 -22.04 15.15 12.39
C PHE A 614 -22.15 15.93 11.07
N PRO A 615 -22.38 17.25 11.07
CA PRO A 615 -22.39 18.04 9.84
C PRO A 615 -21.00 17.98 9.20
N GLY A 616 -20.89 17.40 8.00
CA GLY A 616 -19.67 17.41 7.18
C GLY A 616 -18.80 16.14 7.18
N VAL A 617 -19.17 15.08 7.92
CA VAL A 617 -18.45 13.79 7.88
C VAL A 617 -19.40 12.69 7.40
N ARG A 618 -19.20 12.20 6.17
CA ARG A 618 -19.82 10.95 5.71
C ARG A 618 -19.00 9.78 6.27
N THR A 619 -19.57 8.99 7.16
CA THR A 619 -18.99 7.72 7.59
C THR A 619 -19.05 6.73 6.42
N TYR A 620 -17.92 6.09 6.11
CA TYR A 620 -17.89 4.97 5.17
C TYR A 620 -18.79 3.85 5.69
N ILE A 621 -19.64 3.33 4.82
CA ILE A 621 -20.52 2.19 5.09
C ILE A 621 -19.98 1.04 4.27
N ASP A 622 -19.54 -0.02 4.94
CA ASP A 622 -19.08 -1.23 4.28
C ASP A 622 -20.24 -1.85 3.48
N PRO A 623 -20.15 -1.94 2.15
CA PRO A 623 -21.22 -2.52 1.32
C PRO A 623 -21.56 -3.96 1.64
N LEU A 624 -20.68 -4.69 2.35
CA LEU A 624 -20.95 -6.04 2.85
C LEU A 624 -22.02 -6.07 3.97
N THR A 625 -22.41 -4.91 4.53
CA THR A 625 -23.55 -4.84 5.47
C THR A 625 -24.91 -4.96 4.78
N TYR A 626 -24.96 -4.89 3.44
CA TYR A 626 -26.18 -5.08 2.66
C TYR A 626 -26.28 -6.53 2.19
N GLU A 627 -27.45 -7.15 2.39
CA GLU A 627 -27.73 -8.49 1.87
C GLU A 627 -27.89 -8.49 0.33
N ASP A 628 -28.39 -7.39 -0.25
CA ASP A 628 -28.54 -7.21 -1.70
C ASP A 628 -27.63 -6.08 -2.23
N PRO A 629 -26.62 -6.38 -3.09
CA PRO A 629 -25.74 -5.36 -3.65
C PRO A 629 -26.47 -4.36 -4.56
N ASN A 630 -27.65 -4.68 -5.11
CA ASN A 630 -28.45 -3.68 -5.82
C ASN A 630 -28.92 -2.55 -4.90
N GLN A 631 -29.23 -2.87 -3.64
CA GLN A 631 -29.64 -1.89 -2.65
C GLN A 631 -28.48 -0.96 -2.29
N ALA A 632 -27.28 -1.50 -2.09
CA ALA A 632 -26.08 -0.72 -1.81
C ALA A 632 -25.72 0.22 -2.98
N VAL A 633 -25.78 -0.29 -4.21
CA VAL A 633 -25.53 0.53 -5.42
C VAL A 633 -26.57 1.64 -5.58
N HIS A 634 -27.86 1.38 -5.33
CA HIS A 634 -28.90 2.40 -5.40
C HIS A 634 -28.72 3.50 -4.34
N GLU A 635 -28.10 3.19 -3.20
CA GLU A 635 -27.82 4.17 -2.15
C GLU A 635 -26.61 5.06 -2.46
N PHE A 636 -25.55 4.49 -3.06
CA PHE A 636 -24.27 5.18 -3.24
C PHE A 636 -23.96 5.64 -4.67
N ALA A 637 -24.63 5.11 -5.70
CA ALA A 637 -24.37 5.43 -7.10
C ALA A 637 -25.60 6.03 -7.81
N GLN A 638 -25.34 6.84 -8.83
CA GLN A 638 -26.37 7.40 -9.69
C GLN A 638 -26.69 6.42 -10.84
N GLU A 639 -27.95 6.02 -10.97
CA GLU A 639 -28.41 5.25 -12.14
C GLU A 639 -28.48 6.18 -13.37
N ILE A 640 -27.80 5.79 -14.44
CA ILE A 640 -27.77 6.49 -15.73
C ILE A 640 -28.63 5.72 -16.74
N ASP A 641 -29.42 6.45 -17.54
CA ASP A 641 -30.14 5.85 -18.65
C ASP A 641 -29.16 5.48 -19.77
N VAL A 642 -29.28 4.26 -20.31
CA VAL A 642 -28.40 3.75 -21.37
C VAL A 642 -28.39 4.65 -22.61
N SER A 643 -29.46 5.40 -22.88
CA SER A 643 -29.54 6.34 -24.02
C SER A 643 -28.58 7.54 -23.90
N PHE A 644 -28.03 7.80 -22.70
CA PHE A 644 -27.07 8.88 -22.47
C PHE A 644 -25.62 8.46 -22.65
N ILE A 645 -25.34 7.19 -22.92
CA ILE A 645 -23.98 6.64 -23.02
C ILE A 645 -23.79 5.98 -24.38
N SER A 646 -22.65 6.24 -25.02
CA SER A 646 -22.21 5.53 -26.22
C SER A 646 -20.87 4.86 -25.95
N ILE A 647 -20.72 3.60 -26.37
CA ILE A 647 -19.45 2.86 -26.30
C ILE A 647 -18.71 3.07 -27.63
N GLU A 648 -17.50 3.64 -27.60
CA GLU A 648 -16.74 3.94 -28.82
C GLU A 648 -15.61 2.95 -29.10
N ARG A 649 -14.70 2.76 -28.14
CA ARG A 649 -13.49 1.92 -28.31
C ARG A 649 -13.15 1.18 -27.03
N ILE A 650 -12.53 0.02 -27.16
CA ILE A 650 -11.99 -0.74 -26.02
C ILE A 650 -10.65 -0.13 -25.62
N ILE A 651 -10.51 0.23 -24.35
CA ILE A 651 -9.28 0.83 -23.77
C ILE A 651 -8.55 -0.12 -22.84
N GLY A 652 -9.17 -1.23 -22.44
CA GLY A 652 -8.54 -2.27 -21.63
C GLY A 652 -9.45 -3.46 -21.35
N ALA A 653 -8.90 -4.45 -20.66
CA ALA A 653 -9.65 -5.60 -20.15
C ALA A 653 -9.42 -5.71 -18.64
N GLY A 654 -10.50 -5.81 -17.87
CA GLY A 654 -10.49 -6.04 -16.43
C GLY A 654 -11.03 -7.42 -16.07
N GLU A 655 -11.06 -7.69 -14.76
CA GLU A 655 -11.51 -8.96 -14.17
C GLU A 655 -12.92 -9.39 -14.63
N PHE A 656 -13.84 -8.44 -14.72
CA PHE A 656 -15.26 -8.69 -15.01
C PHE A 656 -15.65 -8.52 -16.48
N GLY A 657 -14.76 -7.92 -17.29
CA GLY A 657 -15.08 -7.61 -18.68
C GLY A 657 -14.16 -6.60 -19.35
N GLU A 658 -14.66 -5.99 -20.41
CA GLU A 658 -13.93 -4.97 -21.17
C GLU A 658 -14.18 -3.59 -20.57
N VAL A 659 -13.12 -2.78 -20.57
CA VAL A 659 -13.19 -1.36 -20.25
C VAL A 659 -13.15 -0.61 -21.58
N CYS A 660 -14.18 0.16 -21.86
CA CYS A 660 -14.31 0.95 -23.06
C CYS A 660 -14.26 2.45 -22.74
N SER A 661 -13.96 3.29 -23.72
CA SER A 661 -14.21 4.73 -23.61
C SER A 661 -15.40 5.14 -24.46
N GLY A 662 -16.07 6.22 -24.06
CA GLY A 662 -17.03 6.91 -24.90
C GLY A 662 -17.67 8.12 -24.22
N PRO A 663 -18.56 8.84 -24.92
CA PRO A 663 -19.17 10.06 -24.41
C PRO A 663 -20.39 9.77 -23.52
N LEU A 664 -20.50 10.54 -22.43
CA LEU A 664 -21.67 10.60 -21.56
C LEU A 664 -22.39 11.95 -21.72
N ARG A 665 -23.67 11.91 -22.06
CA ARG A 665 -24.54 13.07 -22.33
C ARG A 665 -25.69 13.18 -21.35
N LEU A 666 -25.42 13.70 -20.15
CA LEU A 666 -26.47 13.92 -19.15
C LEU A 666 -27.29 15.19 -19.46
N PRO A 667 -28.62 15.17 -19.23
CA PRO A 667 -29.48 16.34 -19.42
C PRO A 667 -28.96 17.56 -18.64
N GLY A 668 -28.71 18.67 -19.33
CA GLY A 668 -28.26 19.93 -18.72
C GLY A 668 -26.78 19.99 -18.33
N LYS A 669 -25.97 18.97 -18.65
CA LYS A 669 -24.50 18.98 -18.51
C LYS A 669 -23.82 18.97 -19.88
N ARG A 670 -22.56 19.39 -19.91
CA ARG A 670 -21.70 19.23 -21.10
C ARG A 670 -21.38 17.75 -21.30
N GLU A 671 -21.19 17.36 -22.55
CA GLU A 671 -20.67 16.03 -22.90
C GLU A 671 -19.28 15.85 -22.27
N ILE A 672 -19.06 14.71 -21.63
CA ILE A 672 -17.79 14.34 -21.03
C ILE A 672 -17.34 12.96 -21.49
N GLN A 673 -16.03 12.79 -21.68
CA GLN A 673 -15.43 11.49 -21.98
C GLN A 673 -15.38 10.66 -20.70
N VAL A 674 -15.83 9.41 -20.77
CA VAL A 674 -15.88 8.49 -19.62
C VAL A 674 -15.25 7.14 -19.95
N ALA A 675 -14.82 6.44 -18.91
CA ALA A 675 -14.45 5.03 -18.97
C ALA A 675 -15.64 4.18 -18.51
N ILE A 676 -16.02 3.20 -19.34
CA ILE A 676 -17.21 2.36 -19.22
C ILE A 676 -16.74 0.92 -19.02
N LYS A 677 -16.85 0.41 -17.80
CA LYS A 677 -16.59 -0.99 -17.50
C LYS A 677 -17.87 -1.79 -17.75
N THR A 678 -17.81 -2.80 -18.60
CA THR A 678 -18.98 -3.61 -18.97
C THR A 678 -18.87 -5.02 -18.38
N LEU A 679 -19.99 -5.56 -17.89
CA LEU A 679 -20.04 -6.93 -17.40
C LEU A 679 -20.32 -7.92 -18.56
N LYS A 680 -19.42 -8.90 -18.76
CA LYS A 680 -19.48 -9.88 -19.86
C LYS A 680 -20.76 -10.73 -19.86
N ALA A 681 -21.27 -11.10 -21.04
CA ALA A 681 -22.38 -12.05 -21.14
C ALA A 681 -21.99 -13.42 -20.55
N GLY A 682 -22.90 -14.06 -19.79
CA GLY A 682 -22.66 -15.37 -19.16
C GLY A 682 -21.94 -15.34 -17.81
N TYR A 683 -21.92 -14.18 -17.14
CA TYR A 683 -21.36 -14.03 -15.78
C TYR A 683 -22.08 -14.91 -14.75
N THR A 684 -21.38 -15.29 -13.68
CA THR A 684 -21.98 -15.92 -12.49
C THR A 684 -22.59 -14.87 -11.56
N GLU A 685 -23.57 -15.25 -10.74
CA GLU A 685 -24.16 -14.33 -9.75
C GLU A 685 -23.12 -13.78 -8.77
N GLN A 686 -22.06 -14.53 -8.46
CA GLN A 686 -20.96 -14.03 -7.63
C GLN A 686 -20.21 -12.89 -8.34
N GLN A 687 -19.82 -13.08 -9.61
CA GLN A 687 -19.15 -12.04 -10.40
C GLN A 687 -20.03 -10.79 -10.58
N ARG A 688 -21.35 -10.96 -10.71
CA ARG A 688 -22.30 -9.84 -10.72
C ARG A 688 -22.27 -9.06 -9.40
N ARG A 689 -22.25 -9.77 -8.27
CA ARG A 689 -22.20 -9.12 -6.94
C ARG A 689 -20.88 -8.39 -6.74
N ASP A 690 -19.75 -9.02 -7.07
CA ASP A 690 -18.40 -8.42 -6.98
C ASP A 690 -18.30 -7.15 -7.84
N PHE A 691 -18.85 -7.20 -9.06
CA PHE A 691 -18.94 -6.04 -9.95
C PHE A 691 -19.77 -4.89 -9.35
N LEU A 692 -20.93 -5.19 -8.76
CA LEU A 692 -21.77 -4.16 -8.13
C LEU A 692 -21.16 -3.61 -6.84
N TRP A 693 -20.44 -4.44 -6.08
CA TRP A 693 -19.73 -3.98 -4.89
C TRP A 693 -18.65 -2.95 -5.22
N GLU A 694 -17.89 -3.14 -6.31
CA GLU A 694 -16.92 -2.14 -6.79
C GLU A 694 -17.58 -0.76 -6.97
N ALA A 695 -18.73 -0.69 -7.65
CA ALA A 695 -19.47 0.56 -7.84
C ALA A 695 -19.95 1.16 -6.51
N SER A 696 -20.44 0.34 -5.58
CA SER A 696 -20.94 0.80 -4.27
C SER A 696 -19.83 1.36 -3.37
N ILE A 697 -18.60 0.86 -3.48
CA ILE A 697 -17.43 1.41 -2.78
C ILE A 697 -17.07 2.76 -3.40
N MET A 698 -16.95 2.81 -4.73
CA MET A 698 -16.56 4.04 -5.43
C MET A 698 -17.55 5.19 -5.22
N GLY A 699 -18.86 4.90 -5.20
CA GLY A 699 -19.92 5.91 -5.03
C GLY A 699 -19.89 6.66 -3.69
N GLN A 700 -19.18 6.13 -2.70
CA GLN A 700 -19.03 6.77 -1.39
C GLN A 700 -17.92 7.82 -1.33
N PHE A 701 -17.04 7.88 -2.33
CA PHE A 701 -15.91 8.80 -2.38
C PHE A 701 -16.14 9.93 -3.39
N ASN A 702 -15.80 11.14 -3.00
CA ASN A 702 -15.76 12.30 -3.89
C ASN A 702 -14.56 13.17 -3.50
N HIS A 703 -13.41 12.92 -4.11
CA HIS A 703 -12.14 13.58 -3.79
C HIS A 703 -11.33 13.80 -5.08
N PRO A 704 -10.61 14.93 -5.24
CA PRO A 704 -9.84 15.23 -6.46
C PRO A 704 -8.69 14.26 -6.78
N ASN A 705 -8.35 13.34 -5.88
CA ASN A 705 -7.28 12.35 -6.05
C ASN A 705 -7.80 10.90 -6.07
N ILE A 706 -9.11 10.69 -6.13
CA ILE A 706 -9.74 9.37 -6.22
C ILE A 706 -10.58 9.37 -7.50
N ILE A 707 -10.47 8.29 -8.28
CA ILE A 707 -11.25 8.13 -9.50
C ILE A 707 -12.74 8.26 -9.17
N ARG A 708 -13.38 9.25 -9.77
CA ARG A 708 -14.78 9.58 -9.52
C ARG A 708 -15.70 8.65 -10.30
N LEU A 709 -16.70 8.12 -9.61
CA LEU A 709 -17.84 7.44 -10.21
C LEU A 709 -18.82 8.47 -10.78
N GLU A 710 -19.13 8.37 -12.07
CA GLU A 710 -20.19 9.18 -12.71
C GLU A 710 -21.57 8.54 -12.53
N GLY A 711 -21.62 7.20 -12.55
CA GLY A 711 -22.83 6.45 -12.33
C GLY A 711 -22.73 5.00 -12.78
N VAL A 712 -23.88 4.34 -12.79
CA VAL A 712 -24.04 2.93 -13.14
C VAL A 712 -25.22 2.74 -14.08
N VAL A 713 -25.20 1.64 -14.85
CA VAL A 713 -26.36 1.16 -15.59
C VAL A 713 -26.67 -0.24 -15.09
N THR A 714 -27.73 -0.39 -14.31
CA THR A 714 -28.12 -1.67 -13.70
C THR A 714 -29.47 -2.18 -14.20
N LYS A 715 -30.30 -1.28 -14.75
CA LYS A 715 -31.65 -1.59 -15.25
C LYS A 715 -31.69 -2.19 -16.65
N SER A 716 -30.59 -2.15 -17.40
CA SER A 716 -30.46 -2.72 -18.74
C SER A 716 -29.22 -3.60 -18.86
N LYS A 717 -29.14 -4.40 -19.93
CA LYS A 717 -27.96 -5.22 -20.24
C LYS A 717 -27.21 -4.61 -21.43
N PRO A 718 -25.87 -4.58 -21.41
CA PRO A 718 -25.00 -5.05 -20.32
C PRO A 718 -25.03 -4.12 -19.09
N VAL A 719 -24.70 -4.66 -17.91
CA VAL A 719 -24.54 -3.86 -16.68
C VAL A 719 -23.22 -3.09 -16.80
N MET A 720 -23.22 -1.81 -16.43
CA MET A 720 -22.07 -0.91 -16.64
C MET A 720 -21.72 -0.08 -15.40
N ILE A 721 -20.43 0.18 -15.20
CA ILE A 721 -19.89 1.15 -14.24
C ILE A 721 -19.21 2.25 -15.05
N ILE A 722 -19.59 3.50 -14.79
CA ILE A 722 -19.13 4.66 -15.54
C ILE A 722 -18.29 5.54 -14.63
N THR A 723 -17.04 5.75 -15.01
CA THR A 723 -16.02 6.48 -14.26
C THR A 723 -15.42 7.58 -15.12
N GLU A 724 -14.74 8.54 -14.50
CA GLU A 724 -13.98 9.54 -15.26
C GLU A 724 -12.90 8.88 -16.13
N TYR A 725 -12.65 9.48 -17.30
CA TYR A 725 -11.64 8.99 -18.22
C TYR A 725 -10.24 9.51 -17.84
N MET A 726 -9.28 8.60 -17.70
CA MET A 726 -7.89 8.92 -17.40
C MET A 726 -7.03 8.85 -18.67
N GLU A 727 -6.64 10.00 -19.22
CA GLU A 727 -5.94 10.09 -20.51
C GLU A 727 -4.61 9.33 -20.58
N ASN A 728 -3.90 9.24 -19.46
CA ASN A 728 -2.61 8.56 -19.36
C ASN A 728 -2.71 7.05 -19.05
N GLY A 729 -3.92 6.49 -19.06
CA GLY A 729 -4.15 5.08 -18.75
C GLY A 729 -3.97 4.75 -17.27
N SER A 730 -3.63 3.50 -16.98
CA SER A 730 -3.47 3.03 -15.59
C SER A 730 -2.25 3.67 -14.91
N LEU A 731 -2.35 3.96 -13.62
CA LEU A 731 -1.25 4.53 -12.84
C LEU A 731 -0.02 3.62 -12.85
N ASP A 732 -0.20 2.30 -12.78
CA ASP A 732 0.90 1.32 -12.84
C ASP A 732 1.65 1.39 -14.18
N THR A 733 0.93 1.40 -15.30
CA THR A 733 1.54 1.56 -16.62
C THR A 733 2.24 2.90 -16.76
N PHE A 734 1.61 3.98 -16.29
CA PHE A 734 2.18 5.33 -16.35
C PHE A 734 3.48 5.45 -15.55
N LEU A 735 3.54 4.83 -14.37
CA LEU A 735 4.74 4.82 -13.52
C LEU A 735 5.85 3.91 -14.05
N LYS A 736 5.55 2.91 -14.88
CA LYS A 736 6.57 2.04 -15.51
C LYS A 736 7.31 2.69 -16.68
N VAL A 737 6.74 3.73 -17.27
CA VAL A 737 7.27 4.43 -18.45
C VAL A 737 8.06 5.70 -18.06
N ARG A 738 8.06 6.05 -16.76
CA ARG A 738 8.90 7.11 -16.16
C ARG A 738 9.94 6.48 -15.25
#